data_AF-A0A844BSD1-F1
#
_entry.id   AF-A0A844BSD1-F1
#
_cell.length_a   1.000
_cell.length_b   1.000
_cell.length_c   1.000
_cell.angle_alpha   90.00
_cell.angle_beta   90.00
_cell.angle_gamma   90.00
#
_symmetry.space_group_name_H-M   'P 1'
#
loop_
_entity.id
_entity.type
_entity.pdbx_description
1 polymer ?
#
loop_
_entity_poly.entity_id
_entity_poly.type
_entity_poly.pdbx_seq_one_letter_code
_entity_poly.pdbx_strand_id
1 'polypeptide(L)'
;MSKLLQTWVWAIGLCSIAPVWAQSAQPKQPLPMGVCPLPTELFQPPIEPIANLPKGAIGVRSERSDLDYRTEVASFFGDVEVQLDNQQLRTEQAQINQQSGAINASGRTRYTNGYVQVESENFRLNSAENQAYISGAQYQLVASGARGKADILSLSPQSVRLEGSTFTTCPTTDPAWQLSARTISLNEDEAFGEAWHAKFELFGVPVVYIPYMSFPITDERKSGFLFPTVRSSQKNGFELEVPYYINIAPHMDATITPRYMAERGLQMQGEFRFLTASSRGQYNLALLENDSSRTGDNSRFLWRVEQEHTWGENWRAYANGTFISDDDYLNDFGSDFAGRADAQLYRHVQVDYLSEQWQVTLRSEDFELLGNFRSPYRTLPQISSYYTYTGPFGLDFDVFSELSHFRNQELSSDYATRLHLEPQVRFSLEQPGFDWLAELGYAYTYYDQNEDLDRGLLENPSRGMMNFRWRGRLNFERQLEINGASYQQTLQPQIQYLYTPYRDQAGIGIYDSTLMQDDYQGLFRARRFSGLDRIADANQVAVGASTSLFDSQARELARLSLAQIYYFSDSETQLLEQQGAIAADRSDLAIETRFRLNNRWYVDSAIQYDMELNSTRKSQTSVEYRKDSKNLMQVSHRTVTSILDDNIEQFGMLGVVELSPRWQLASNWYYDLHHNRTNDALIALQYSDCCWAMRVSAYRRIDRSFEFFNGQPVIGEPEFDTGVSFQFIIKGLGSDNQSLLDLLEQSLFGYRQPFHLSN
;
A
#
# COMPACT_ATOMS: atom_id res chain seq x y z
N MET A 1 53.60 19.66 17.67
CA MET A 1 54.83 18.94 17.26
C MET A 1 54.42 17.94 16.18
N SER A 2 54.32 18.37 14.92
CA SER A 2 55.28 18.08 13.81
C SER A 2 55.57 16.58 13.67
N LYS A 3 54.89 15.83 12.79
CA LYS A 3 55.18 15.60 11.34
C LYS A 3 56.64 15.26 11.00
N LEU A 4 56.74 14.32 10.02
CA LEU A 4 57.83 14.05 9.06
C LEU A 4 58.97 13.16 9.58
N LEU A 5 59.58 12.23 8.83
CA LEU A 5 59.35 11.52 7.55
C LEU A 5 60.59 10.60 7.36
N GLN A 6 60.49 9.47 6.65
CA GLN A 6 61.44 8.92 5.63
C GLN A 6 62.98 8.83 5.94
N THR A 7 63.77 7.79 5.62
CA THR A 7 63.99 7.09 4.34
C THR A 7 65.10 5.99 4.49
N TRP A 8 64.97 4.83 3.80
CA TRP A 8 65.95 4.12 2.92
C TRP A 8 67.23 3.42 3.51
N VAL A 9 67.83 2.28 3.05
CA VAL A 9 67.53 1.16 2.11
C VAL A 9 68.82 0.23 1.92
N TRP A 10 68.67 -1.02 1.42
CA TRP A 10 69.65 -2.04 0.86
C TRP A 10 70.60 -2.81 1.83
N ALA A 11 71.00 -4.10 1.68
CA ALA A 11 70.99 -5.04 0.55
C ALA A 11 71.28 -6.54 0.92
N ILE A 12 70.72 -7.45 0.10
CA ILE A 12 71.25 -8.73 -0.49
C ILE A 12 71.44 -10.01 0.35
N GLY A 13 70.77 -11.08 -0.11
CA GLY A 13 71.18 -12.49 0.00
C GLY A 13 70.39 -13.38 -0.98
N LEU A 14 71.06 -13.86 -2.03
CA LEU A 14 70.55 -14.77 -3.07
C LEU A 14 70.17 -16.16 -2.53
N CYS A 15 69.07 -16.74 -3.03
CA CYS A 15 69.07 -18.15 -3.45
C CYS A 15 67.94 -18.46 -4.43
N SER A 16 68.34 -19.07 -5.54
CA SER A 16 67.53 -19.44 -6.70
C SER A 16 67.01 -20.86 -6.55
N ILE A 17 65.69 -21.08 -6.61
CA ILE A 17 65.09 -22.38 -6.92
C ILE A 17 63.85 -22.13 -7.79
N ALA A 18 63.86 -22.61 -9.02
CA ALA A 18 62.70 -22.63 -9.90
C ALA A 18 61.77 -23.81 -9.54
N PRO A 19 60.45 -23.63 -9.62
CA PRO A 19 59.61 -24.71 -10.15
C PRO A 19 58.55 -24.24 -11.16
N VAL A 20 58.52 -24.98 -12.27
CA VAL A 20 57.35 -25.55 -12.95
C VAL A 20 56.05 -24.75 -12.92
N TRP A 21 55.68 -24.23 -14.09
CA TRP A 21 54.35 -23.71 -14.38
C TRP A 21 53.34 -24.86 -14.40
N ALA A 22 52.55 -24.99 -13.34
CA ALA A 22 51.25 -25.64 -13.39
C ALA A 22 50.19 -24.55 -13.61
N GLN A 23 49.49 -24.59 -14.75
CA GLN A 23 48.27 -23.83 -14.96
C GLN A 23 47.21 -24.36 -13.98
N SER A 24 47.13 -23.76 -12.79
CA SER A 24 45.96 -23.89 -11.94
C SER A 24 44.80 -23.16 -12.63
N ALA A 25 43.74 -23.88 -12.96
CA ALA A 25 42.46 -23.28 -13.30
C ALA A 25 42.10 -22.27 -12.20
N GLN A 26 41.93 -21.00 -12.58
CA GLN A 26 41.47 -19.99 -11.63
C GLN A 26 40.13 -20.45 -11.04
N PRO A 27 39.96 -20.46 -9.71
CA PRO A 27 38.63 -20.62 -9.14
C PRO A 27 37.77 -19.48 -9.69
N LYS A 28 36.63 -19.81 -10.32
CA LYS A 28 35.62 -18.83 -10.75
C LYS A 28 35.40 -17.89 -9.57
N GLN A 29 35.71 -16.61 -9.75
CA GLN A 29 35.40 -15.60 -8.74
C GLN A 29 33.90 -15.69 -8.43
N PRO A 30 33.49 -15.80 -7.17
CA PRO A 30 32.07 -15.72 -6.83
C PRO A 30 31.56 -14.37 -7.34
N LEU A 31 30.45 -14.40 -8.07
CA LEU A 31 29.75 -13.20 -8.51
C LEU A 31 29.55 -12.26 -7.31
N PRO A 32 29.67 -10.93 -7.48
CA PRO A 32 29.42 -9.99 -6.40
C PRO A 32 28.02 -10.25 -5.79
N MET A 33 27.97 -10.40 -4.47
CA MET A 33 26.73 -10.63 -3.73
C MET A 33 25.72 -9.52 -4.07
N GLY A 34 24.55 -9.90 -4.59
CA GLY A 34 23.44 -8.98 -4.89
C GLY A 34 23.24 -8.62 -6.37
N VAL A 35 24.12 -9.03 -7.28
CA VAL A 35 23.89 -8.87 -8.72
C VAL A 35 23.26 -10.13 -9.28
N CYS A 36 22.08 -9.99 -9.89
CA CYS A 36 21.46 -11.11 -10.60
C CYS A 36 22.27 -11.42 -11.85
N PRO A 37 22.77 -12.67 -12.02
CA PRO A 37 23.46 -13.02 -13.24
C PRO A 37 22.48 -12.83 -14.40
N LEU A 38 22.91 -12.13 -15.45
CA LEU A 38 22.16 -12.14 -16.69
C LEU A 38 22.36 -13.52 -17.33
N PRO A 39 21.29 -14.21 -17.74
CA PRO A 39 21.41 -15.40 -18.56
C PRO A 39 22.33 -15.11 -19.75
N THR A 40 23.32 -15.97 -19.99
CA THR A 40 24.08 -15.89 -21.23
C THR A 40 23.14 -16.27 -22.37
N GLU A 41 22.93 -15.34 -23.30
CA GLU A 41 22.15 -15.62 -24.50
C GLU A 41 22.74 -16.82 -25.25
N LEU A 42 21.86 -17.75 -25.64
CA LEU A 42 22.24 -18.94 -26.41
C LEU A 42 22.66 -18.56 -27.83
N PHE A 43 22.20 -17.40 -28.31
CA PHE A 43 22.53 -16.85 -29.61
C PHE A 43 23.12 -15.45 -29.45
N GLN A 44 24.36 -15.22 -29.90
CA GLN A 44 25.02 -13.91 -29.77
C GLN A 44 24.80 -13.06 -31.03
N PRO A 45 24.05 -11.95 -30.98
CA PRO A 45 24.03 -10.97 -32.06
C PRO A 45 25.27 -10.04 -32.01
N PRO A 46 25.65 -9.41 -33.14
CA PRO A 46 25.00 -9.48 -34.45
C PRO A 46 25.66 -10.51 -35.39
N ILE A 47 24.82 -11.20 -36.17
CA ILE A 47 25.24 -11.76 -37.46
C ILE A 47 25.03 -10.65 -38.49
N GLU A 48 26.03 -10.36 -39.32
CA GLU A 48 25.84 -9.48 -40.48
C GLU A 48 24.83 -10.13 -41.44
N PRO A 49 23.63 -9.55 -41.63
CA PRO A 49 22.62 -10.12 -42.50
C PRO A 49 23.17 -10.32 -43.90
N ILE A 50 22.80 -11.42 -44.55
CA ILE A 50 23.14 -11.64 -45.95
C ILE A 50 22.38 -10.59 -46.78
N ALA A 51 23.12 -9.62 -47.30
CA ALA A 51 22.54 -8.48 -48.01
C ALA A 51 21.78 -8.93 -49.28
N ASN A 52 20.68 -8.23 -49.59
CA ASN A 52 19.86 -8.42 -50.79
C ASN A 52 19.20 -9.82 -50.92
N LEU A 53 18.95 -10.51 -49.81
CA LEU A 53 18.21 -11.77 -49.83
C LEU A 53 16.71 -11.52 -50.16
N PRO A 54 16.13 -12.15 -51.20
CA PRO A 54 14.69 -12.08 -51.46
C PRO A 54 13.90 -12.68 -50.29
N LYS A 55 12.68 -12.17 -50.04
CA LYS A 55 11.79 -12.74 -49.01
C LYS A 55 11.51 -14.22 -49.29
N GLY A 56 11.65 -15.07 -48.28
CA GLY A 56 11.50 -16.52 -48.38
C GLY A 56 12.68 -17.25 -49.05
N ALA A 57 13.74 -16.56 -49.45
CA ALA A 57 14.96 -17.20 -49.93
C ALA A 57 15.80 -17.70 -48.75
N ILE A 58 16.47 -18.84 -48.92
CA ILE A 58 17.44 -19.36 -47.96
C ILE A 58 18.82 -18.86 -48.37
N GLY A 59 19.43 -18.04 -47.52
CA GLY A 59 20.80 -17.57 -47.65
C GLY A 59 21.74 -18.45 -46.84
N VAL A 60 22.88 -18.84 -47.43
CA VAL A 60 23.89 -19.63 -46.73
C VAL A 60 25.27 -19.01 -46.89
N ARG A 61 26.02 -18.90 -45.79
CA ARG A 61 27.44 -18.56 -45.76
C ARG A 61 28.19 -19.72 -45.11
N SER A 62 29.28 -20.17 -45.71
CA SER A 62 30.07 -21.31 -45.23
C SER A 62 31.49 -21.26 -45.76
N GLU A 63 32.42 -21.96 -45.12
CA GLU A 63 33.80 -22.11 -45.63
C GLU A 63 33.87 -23.00 -46.88
N ARG A 64 33.03 -24.05 -46.94
CA ARG A 64 32.98 -24.99 -48.06
C ARG A 64 31.55 -25.40 -48.38
N SER A 65 31.22 -25.45 -49.67
CA SER A 65 29.97 -25.97 -50.20
C SER A 65 30.20 -27.08 -51.23
N ASP A 66 29.36 -28.10 -51.24
CA ASP A 66 29.28 -29.15 -52.24
C ASP A 66 27.84 -29.24 -52.76
N LEU A 67 27.67 -29.34 -54.09
CA LEU A 67 26.35 -29.36 -54.73
C LEU A 67 26.18 -30.64 -55.55
N ASP A 68 25.25 -31.49 -55.11
CA ASP A 68 24.84 -32.67 -55.87
C ASP A 68 23.61 -32.34 -56.73
N TYR A 69 23.86 -32.05 -58.01
CA TYR A 69 22.82 -31.75 -58.99
C TYR A 69 21.85 -32.91 -59.27
N ARG A 70 22.18 -34.17 -58.89
CA ARG A 70 21.27 -35.31 -59.12
C ARG A 70 20.22 -35.44 -58.03
N THR A 71 20.59 -35.12 -56.80
CA THR A 71 19.72 -35.19 -55.62
C THR A 71 19.17 -33.82 -55.22
N GLU A 72 19.64 -32.75 -55.88
CA GLU A 72 19.34 -31.35 -55.57
C GLU A 72 19.67 -30.97 -54.11
N VAL A 73 20.66 -31.65 -53.52
CA VAL A 73 21.13 -31.41 -52.16
C VAL A 73 22.43 -30.60 -52.20
N ALA A 74 22.44 -29.47 -51.49
CA ALA A 74 23.63 -28.68 -51.21
C ALA A 74 24.13 -28.97 -49.79
N SER A 75 25.39 -29.37 -49.64
CA SER A 75 26.05 -29.63 -48.36
C SER A 75 27.06 -28.53 -48.05
N PHE A 76 26.98 -27.96 -46.85
CA PHE A 76 27.81 -26.85 -46.38
C PHE A 76 28.59 -27.27 -45.14
N PHE A 77 29.85 -26.84 -45.04
CA PHE A 77 30.77 -27.20 -43.96
C PHE A 77 31.59 -25.98 -43.51
N GLY A 78 31.91 -25.95 -42.22
CA GLY A 78 32.76 -24.93 -41.61
C GLY A 78 31.99 -23.64 -41.35
N ASP A 79 31.69 -23.40 -40.06
CA ASP A 79 30.97 -22.24 -39.53
C ASP A 79 29.79 -21.78 -40.41
N VAL A 80 28.87 -22.71 -40.66
CA VAL A 80 27.76 -22.52 -41.59
C VAL A 80 26.72 -21.60 -40.95
N GLU A 81 26.46 -20.47 -41.58
CA GLU A 81 25.38 -19.54 -41.25
C GLU A 81 24.27 -19.69 -42.29
N VAL A 82 23.05 -19.96 -41.83
CA VAL A 82 21.85 -20.02 -42.66
C VAL A 82 20.88 -18.94 -42.21
N GLN A 83 20.38 -18.15 -43.16
CA GLN A 83 19.39 -17.11 -42.93
C GLN A 83 18.15 -17.37 -43.77
N LEU A 84 16.97 -17.34 -43.13
CA LEU A 84 15.67 -17.40 -43.78
C LEU A 84 14.78 -16.31 -43.18
N ASP A 85 14.51 -15.25 -43.94
CA ASP A 85 13.84 -14.04 -43.44
C ASP A 85 14.53 -13.51 -42.15
N ASN A 86 13.83 -13.55 -41.00
CA ASN A 86 14.33 -13.15 -39.69
C ASN A 86 14.95 -14.30 -38.89
N GLN A 87 14.88 -15.53 -39.39
CA GLN A 87 15.41 -16.72 -38.74
C GLN A 87 16.88 -16.87 -39.07
N GLN A 88 17.67 -17.23 -38.07
CA GLN A 88 19.11 -17.43 -38.18
C GLN A 88 19.51 -18.76 -37.56
N LEU A 89 20.35 -19.51 -38.25
CA LEU A 89 20.89 -20.80 -37.83
C LEU A 89 22.40 -20.79 -38.03
N ARG A 90 23.16 -21.20 -37.01
CA ARG A 90 24.60 -21.39 -37.07
C ARG A 90 24.95 -22.82 -36.69
N THR A 91 25.79 -23.49 -37.47
CA THR A 91 26.13 -24.90 -37.25
C THR A 91 27.48 -25.26 -37.89
N GLU A 92 27.99 -26.45 -37.61
CA GLU A 92 29.24 -26.93 -38.22
C GLU A 92 29.00 -27.50 -39.62
N GLN A 93 27.83 -28.12 -39.83
CA GLN A 93 27.45 -28.74 -41.11
C GLN A 93 25.95 -28.57 -41.36
N ALA A 94 25.58 -28.22 -42.59
CA ALA A 94 24.18 -28.16 -43.01
C ALA A 94 23.98 -28.79 -44.39
N GLN A 95 22.90 -29.53 -44.57
CA GLN A 95 22.43 -30.04 -45.86
C GLN A 95 21.09 -29.41 -46.17
N ILE A 96 20.96 -28.85 -47.38
CA ILE A 96 19.74 -28.19 -47.84
C ILE A 96 19.29 -28.82 -49.14
N ASN A 97 18.08 -29.36 -49.16
CA ASN A 97 17.46 -29.86 -50.38
C ASN A 97 16.73 -28.72 -51.09
N GLN A 98 17.17 -28.35 -52.30
CA GLN A 98 16.66 -27.18 -53.02
C GLN A 98 15.21 -27.34 -53.46
N GLN A 99 14.76 -28.57 -53.74
CA GLN A 99 13.40 -28.85 -54.19
C GLN A 99 12.37 -28.71 -53.06
N SER A 100 12.66 -29.35 -51.92
CA SER A 100 11.76 -29.45 -50.78
C SER A 100 11.96 -28.32 -49.76
N GLY A 101 13.09 -27.62 -49.82
CA GLY A 101 13.50 -26.64 -48.81
C GLY A 101 13.91 -27.27 -47.47
N ALA A 102 14.04 -28.59 -47.38
CA ALA A 102 14.40 -29.26 -46.13
C ALA A 102 15.85 -28.94 -45.73
N ILE A 103 16.06 -28.61 -44.45
CA ILE A 103 17.38 -28.31 -43.88
C ILE A 103 17.69 -29.34 -42.81
N ASN A 104 18.83 -30.03 -42.92
CA ASN A 104 19.38 -30.87 -41.87
C ASN A 104 20.72 -30.27 -41.43
N ALA A 105 20.82 -29.88 -40.17
CA ALA A 105 22.03 -29.33 -39.58
C ALA A 105 22.50 -30.19 -38.40
N SER A 106 23.82 -30.34 -38.27
CA SER A 106 24.47 -31.18 -37.27
C SER A 106 25.76 -30.58 -36.75
N GLY A 107 26.07 -30.85 -35.49
CA GLY A 107 27.17 -30.23 -34.75
C GLY A 107 26.64 -29.11 -33.85
N ARG A 108 27.51 -28.22 -33.35
CA ARG A 108 27.11 -27.13 -32.44
C ARG A 108 26.12 -26.18 -33.13
N THR A 109 24.84 -26.45 -32.97
CA THR A 109 23.75 -25.81 -33.69
C THR A 109 23.07 -24.79 -32.81
N ARG A 110 23.03 -23.53 -33.27
CA ARG A 110 22.36 -22.41 -32.60
C ARG A 110 21.34 -21.81 -33.53
N TYR A 111 20.11 -21.64 -33.05
CA TYR A 111 19.00 -21.11 -33.81
C TYR A 111 18.35 -19.95 -33.08
N THR A 112 17.88 -18.95 -33.82
CA THR A 112 16.97 -17.91 -33.30
C THR A 112 16.00 -17.46 -34.38
N ASN A 113 14.78 -17.14 -33.96
CA ASN A 113 13.78 -16.45 -34.79
C ASN A 113 13.39 -15.08 -34.21
N GLY A 114 14.12 -14.59 -33.20
CA GLY A 114 13.80 -13.37 -32.44
C GLY A 114 12.89 -13.59 -31.24
N TYR A 115 12.08 -14.67 -31.23
CA TYR A 115 11.23 -15.04 -30.09
C TYR A 115 11.92 -16.04 -29.15
N VAL A 116 12.55 -17.07 -29.72
CA VAL A 116 13.28 -18.11 -28.98
C VAL A 116 14.68 -18.29 -29.52
N GLN A 117 15.64 -18.45 -28.61
CA GLN A 117 16.99 -18.87 -28.89
C GLN A 117 17.15 -20.33 -28.49
N VAL A 118 17.79 -21.15 -29.32
CA VAL A 118 17.95 -22.58 -29.10
C VAL A 118 19.39 -23.01 -29.36
N GLU A 119 19.94 -23.87 -28.51
CA GLU A 119 21.21 -24.56 -28.70
C GLU A 119 20.99 -26.09 -28.67
N SER A 120 21.56 -26.81 -29.64
CA SER A 120 21.39 -28.26 -29.84
C SER A 120 22.56 -28.85 -30.66
N GLU A 121 22.65 -30.18 -30.73
CA GLU A 121 23.56 -30.89 -31.64
C GLU A 121 22.93 -31.19 -33.01
N ASN A 122 21.60 -31.15 -33.11
CA ASN A 122 20.87 -31.52 -34.32
C ASN A 122 19.69 -30.57 -34.56
N PHE A 123 19.48 -30.20 -35.82
CA PHE A 123 18.35 -29.39 -36.27
C PHE A 123 17.82 -29.93 -37.59
N ARG A 124 16.51 -30.10 -37.69
CA ARG A 124 15.85 -30.56 -38.91
C ARG A 124 14.64 -29.69 -39.23
N LEU A 125 14.69 -28.94 -40.32
CA LEU A 125 13.53 -28.22 -40.87
C LEU A 125 12.84 -29.07 -41.93
N ASN A 126 11.55 -29.33 -41.72
CA ASN A 126 10.65 -29.83 -42.75
C ASN A 126 9.88 -28.65 -43.35
N SER A 127 10.32 -28.19 -44.52
CA SER A 127 9.73 -27.03 -45.19
C SER A 127 8.31 -27.28 -45.73
N ALA A 128 7.88 -28.54 -45.92
CA ALA A 128 6.50 -28.84 -46.29
C ALA A 128 5.51 -28.61 -45.13
N GLU A 129 5.96 -28.83 -43.89
CA GLU A 129 5.19 -28.61 -42.66
C GLU A 129 5.45 -27.24 -42.05
N ASN A 130 6.45 -26.51 -42.58
CA ASN A 130 7.01 -25.30 -41.98
C ASN A 130 7.35 -25.51 -40.49
N GLN A 131 7.87 -26.70 -40.17
CA GLN A 131 8.18 -27.12 -38.82
C GLN A 131 9.63 -27.56 -38.69
N ALA A 132 10.33 -27.03 -37.69
CA ALA A 132 11.66 -27.49 -37.31
C ALA A 132 11.60 -28.39 -36.09
N TYR A 133 12.33 -29.49 -36.11
CA TYR A 133 12.49 -30.44 -35.01
C TYR A 133 13.93 -30.40 -34.52
N ILE A 134 14.09 -30.22 -33.21
CA ILE A 134 15.39 -30.07 -32.55
C ILE A 134 15.41 -31.04 -31.36
N SER A 135 16.31 -32.02 -31.39
CA SER A 135 16.44 -33.03 -30.34
C SER A 135 17.48 -32.61 -29.30
N GLY A 136 17.18 -32.77 -28.01
CA GLY A 136 18.08 -32.44 -26.91
C GLY A 136 18.37 -30.93 -26.81
N ALA A 137 17.33 -30.11 -26.94
CA ALA A 137 17.44 -28.67 -27.05
C ALA A 137 17.60 -27.99 -25.68
N GLN A 138 18.49 -27.00 -25.59
CA GLN A 138 18.42 -25.94 -24.58
C GLN A 138 17.78 -24.73 -25.23
N TYR A 139 16.83 -24.08 -24.55
CA TYR A 139 16.11 -22.96 -25.12
C TYR A 139 16.01 -21.80 -24.12
N GLN A 140 15.88 -20.59 -24.68
CA GLN A 140 15.64 -19.35 -23.94
C GLN A 140 14.66 -18.48 -24.73
N LEU A 141 13.59 -18.03 -24.07
CA LEU A 141 12.63 -17.06 -24.59
C LEU A 141 13.20 -15.65 -24.41
N VAL A 142 13.14 -14.85 -25.47
CA VAL A 142 13.75 -13.51 -25.50
C VAL A 142 12.95 -12.52 -24.64
N ALA A 143 11.62 -12.54 -24.73
CA ALA A 143 10.76 -11.56 -24.05
C ALA A 143 10.71 -11.74 -22.52
N SER A 144 10.48 -12.96 -22.04
CA SER A 144 10.35 -13.25 -20.59
C SER A 144 11.66 -13.63 -19.91
N GLY A 145 12.72 -13.90 -20.67
CA GLY A 145 13.97 -14.48 -20.15
C GLY A 145 13.82 -15.91 -19.61
N ALA A 146 12.64 -16.52 -19.78
CA ALA A 146 12.39 -17.89 -19.36
C ALA A 146 13.22 -18.87 -20.21
N ARG A 147 13.60 -20.00 -19.62
CA ARG A 147 14.53 -20.94 -20.25
C ARG A 147 14.38 -22.35 -19.72
N GLY A 148 14.99 -23.29 -20.41
CA GLY A 148 15.15 -24.65 -19.92
C GLY A 148 15.65 -25.61 -20.98
N LYS A 149 15.31 -26.88 -20.80
CA LYS A 149 15.71 -27.99 -21.66
C LYS A 149 14.48 -28.71 -22.19
N ALA A 150 14.58 -29.33 -23.36
CA ALA A 150 13.54 -30.18 -23.92
C ALA A 150 14.19 -31.38 -24.64
N ASP A 151 13.59 -32.56 -24.50
CA ASP A 151 14.00 -33.75 -25.23
C ASP A 151 13.75 -33.56 -26.74
N ILE A 152 12.58 -32.98 -27.08
CA ILE A 152 12.22 -32.59 -28.44
C ILE A 152 11.61 -31.19 -28.41
N LEU A 153 12.15 -30.29 -29.21
CA LEU A 153 11.61 -28.96 -29.45
C LEU A 153 11.15 -28.88 -30.90
N SER A 154 9.85 -28.61 -31.09
CA SER A 154 9.23 -28.40 -32.39
C SER A 154 8.85 -26.93 -32.55
N LEU A 155 9.33 -26.29 -33.61
CA LEU A 155 9.10 -24.88 -33.94
C LEU A 155 8.23 -24.78 -35.17
N SER A 156 7.12 -24.05 -35.06
CA SER A 156 6.41 -23.49 -36.20
C SER A 156 6.55 -21.96 -36.18
N PRO A 157 6.11 -21.22 -37.21
CA PRO A 157 6.28 -19.76 -37.25
C PRO A 157 5.61 -19.02 -36.08
N GLN A 158 4.58 -19.60 -35.45
CA GLN A 158 3.82 -18.96 -34.37
C GLN A 158 3.80 -19.76 -33.06
N SER A 159 4.34 -20.99 -33.04
CA SER A 159 4.25 -21.86 -31.86
C SER A 159 5.52 -22.65 -31.61
N VAL A 160 5.80 -22.88 -30.32
CA VAL A 160 6.90 -23.72 -29.85
C VAL A 160 6.32 -24.83 -29.00
N ARG A 161 6.54 -26.08 -29.40
CA ARG A 161 6.15 -27.26 -28.63
C ARG A 161 7.39 -27.95 -28.07
N LEU A 162 7.40 -28.17 -26.77
CA LEU A 162 8.50 -28.74 -26.01
C LEU A 162 8.03 -30.05 -25.37
N GLU A 163 8.67 -31.16 -25.69
CA GLU A 163 8.40 -32.47 -25.08
C GLU A 163 9.51 -32.84 -24.09
N GLY A 164 9.13 -33.44 -22.96
CA GLY A 164 10.08 -33.76 -21.89
C GLY A 164 10.84 -32.52 -21.43
N SER A 165 10.11 -31.45 -21.10
CA SER A 165 10.69 -30.11 -20.99
C SER A 165 10.71 -29.58 -19.57
N THR A 166 11.70 -28.74 -19.31
CA THR A 166 11.80 -27.96 -18.09
C THR A 166 11.68 -26.47 -18.38
N PHE A 167 11.11 -25.71 -17.45
CA PHE A 167 10.88 -24.27 -17.57
C PHE A 167 11.22 -23.55 -16.26
N THR A 168 11.99 -22.46 -16.34
CA THR A 168 12.31 -21.59 -15.19
C THR A 168 12.65 -20.17 -15.64
N THR A 169 12.43 -19.17 -14.78
CA THR A 169 12.96 -17.81 -14.95
C THR A 169 14.25 -17.57 -14.15
N CYS A 170 14.72 -18.59 -13.41
CA CYS A 170 15.93 -18.48 -12.63
C CYS A 170 17.17 -18.37 -13.51
N PRO A 171 18.06 -17.39 -13.27
CA PRO A 171 19.23 -17.16 -14.11
C PRO A 171 20.42 -18.11 -13.83
N THR A 172 20.31 -18.99 -12.84
CA THR A 172 21.33 -20.01 -12.48
C THR A 172 21.10 -21.37 -13.17
N THR A 173 22.18 -22.13 -13.40
CA THR A 173 22.11 -23.50 -13.95
C THR A 173 21.41 -24.48 -13.02
N ASP A 174 21.50 -24.23 -11.71
CA ASP A 174 20.76 -24.92 -10.66
C ASP A 174 19.64 -23.97 -10.20
N PRO A 175 18.44 -24.04 -10.81
CA PRO A 175 17.37 -23.12 -10.51
C PRO A 175 16.75 -23.46 -9.15
N ALA A 176 16.43 -22.43 -8.36
CA ALA A 176 15.75 -22.63 -7.07
C ALA A 176 14.32 -23.16 -7.24
N TRP A 177 13.69 -22.82 -8.36
CA TRP A 177 12.42 -23.40 -8.77
C TRP A 177 12.45 -23.75 -10.26
N GLN A 178 11.78 -24.84 -10.63
CA GLN A 178 11.66 -25.28 -12.01
C GLN A 178 10.32 -26.00 -12.20
N LEU A 179 9.76 -25.91 -13.40
CA LEU A 179 8.62 -26.69 -13.81
C LEU A 179 9.08 -27.76 -14.79
N SER A 180 8.92 -29.04 -14.44
CA SER A 180 9.19 -30.17 -15.32
C SER A 180 7.87 -30.71 -15.86
N ALA A 181 7.67 -30.73 -17.17
CA ALA A 181 6.41 -31.14 -17.78
C ALA A 181 6.63 -32.12 -18.93
N ARG A 182 5.65 -33.01 -19.14
CA ARG A 182 5.68 -33.93 -20.27
C ARG A 182 5.60 -33.17 -21.59
N THR A 183 4.78 -32.13 -21.63
CA THR A 183 4.59 -31.29 -22.80
C THR A 183 4.40 -29.85 -22.34
N ILE A 184 5.07 -28.90 -22.99
CA ILE A 184 4.80 -27.47 -22.91
C ILE A 184 4.53 -26.97 -24.33
N SER A 185 3.44 -26.25 -24.53
CA SER A 185 3.11 -25.59 -25.79
C SER A 185 3.10 -24.09 -25.55
N LEU A 186 3.85 -23.34 -26.33
CA LEU A 186 3.94 -21.88 -26.26
C LEU A 186 3.37 -21.32 -27.56
N ASN A 187 2.42 -20.39 -27.45
CA ASN A 187 1.81 -19.72 -28.59
C ASN A 187 2.13 -18.23 -28.49
N GLU A 188 2.88 -17.70 -29.47
CA GLU A 188 3.30 -16.30 -29.48
C GLU A 188 2.12 -15.35 -29.69
N ASP A 189 1.20 -15.69 -30.62
CA ASP A 189 0.05 -14.85 -30.96
C ASP A 189 -0.95 -14.74 -29.80
N GLU A 190 -1.10 -15.82 -29.03
CA GLU A 190 -1.98 -15.84 -27.85
C GLU A 190 -1.28 -15.35 -26.57
N ALA A 191 0.02 -15.06 -26.59
CA ALA A 191 0.78 -14.64 -25.42
C ALA A 191 0.72 -15.62 -24.22
N PHE A 192 0.39 -16.90 -24.47
CA PHE A 192 0.24 -17.91 -23.42
C PHE A 192 1.01 -19.21 -23.68
N GLY A 193 1.43 -19.84 -22.58
CA GLY A 193 1.94 -21.21 -22.52
C GLY A 193 0.96 -22.16 -21.85
N GLU A 194 0.97 -23.41 -22.27
CA GLU A 194 0.22 -24.52 -21.69
C GLU A 194 1.18 -25.64 -21.33
N ALA A 195 1.02 -26.27 -20.17
CA ALA A 195 1.84 -27.38 -19.71
C ALA A 195 0.96 -28.54 -19.23
N TRP A 196 1.32 -29.76 -19.62
CA TRP A 196 0.64 -30.99 -19.23
C TRP A 196 1.54 -31.90 -18.40
N HIS A 197 0.96 -32.50 -17.36
CA HIS A 197 1.64 -33.33 -16.37
C HIS A 197 2.86 -32.61 -15.78
N ALA A 198 2.69 -31.35 -15.44
CA ALA A 198 3.73 -30.53 -14.85
C ALA A 198 4.01 -30.96 -13.40
N LYS A 199 5.27 -30.85 -13.01
CA LYS A 199 5.77 -31.02 -11.66
C LYS A 199 6.48 -29.73 -11.31
N PHE A 200 6.00 -29.04 -10.28
CA PHE A 200 6.69 -27.90 -9.72
C PHE A 200 7.76 -28.42 -8.76
N GLU A 201 9.01 -28.09 -9.04
CA GLU A 201 10.19 -28.51 -8.31
C GLU A 201 10.79 -27.32 -7.58
N LEU A 202 11.08 -27.51 -6.29
CA LEU A 202 11.82 -26.55 -5.46
C LEU A 202 13.14 -27.18 -5.07
N PHE A 203 14.25 -26.51 -5.42
CA PHE A 203 15.61 -27.02 -5.21
C PHE A 203 15.81 -28.47 -5.71
N GLY A 204 15.19 -28.79 -6.86
CA GLY A 204 15.23 -30.12 -7.48
C GLY A 204 14.29 -31.17 -6.85
N VAL A 205 13.50 -30.80 -5.84
CA VAL A 205 12.51 -31.69 -5.21
C VAL A 205 11.12 -31.38 -5.76
N PRO A 206 10.42 -32.34 -6.39
CA PRO A 206 9.05 -32.13 -6.85
C PRO A 206 8.10 -31.99 -5.65
N VAL A 207 7.45 -30.84 -5.54
CA VAL A 207 6.54 -30.52 -4.41
C VAL A 207 5.07 -30.56 -4.80
N VAL A 208 4.73 -30.23 -6.05
CA VAL A 208 3.34 -30.20 -6.54
C VAL A 208 3.26 -30.81 -7.94
N TYR A 209 2.27 -31.67 -8.14
CA TYR A 209 1.91 -32.20 -9.46
C TYR A 209 0.66 -31.48 -9.98
N ILE A 210 0.73 -31.02 -11.23
CA ILE A 210 -0.33 -30.26 -11.90
C ILE A 210 -0.65 -30.95 -13.23
N PRO A 211 -1.84 -31.59 -13.36
CA PRO A 211 -2.21 -32.31 -14.58
C PRO A 211 -2.21 -31.43 -15.83
N TYR A 212 -2.67 -30.19 -15.69
CA TYR A 212 -2.71 -29.19 -16.74
C TYR A 212 -2.62 -27.80 -16.10
N MET A 213 -1.80 -26.93 -16.66
CA MET A 213 -1.79 -25.51 -16.32
C MET A 213 -1.52 -24.67 -17.55
N SER A 214 -1.96 -23.42 -17.47
CA SER A 214 -1.66 -22.42 -18.47
C SER A 214 -1.08 -21.18 -17.79
N PHE A 215 -0.10 -20.54 -18.40
CA PHE A 215 0.64 -19.42 -17.82
C PHE A 215 0.93 -18.35 -18.88
N PRO A 216 1.05 -17.07 -18.50
CA PRO A 216 1.45 -16.03 -19.45
C PRO A 216 2.93 -16.15 -19.80
N ILE A 217 3.26 -15.94 -21.08
CA ILE A 217 4.65 -15.89 -21.58
C ILE A 217 5.13 -14.44 -21.78
N THR A 218 4.23 -13.47 -21.70
CA THR A 218 4.48 -12.02 -21.71
C THR A 218 3.81 -11.37 -20.49
N ASP A 219 3.78 -10.04 -20.42
CA ASP A 219 3.11 -9.28 -19.33
C ASP A 219 1.57 -9.29 -19.40
N GLU A 220 0.99 -10.10 -20.30
CA GLU A 220 -0.46 -10.23 -20.42
C GLU A 220 -1.09 -10.93 -19.21
N ARG A 221 -2.26 -10.43 -18.78
CA ARG A 221 -2.99 -10.96 -17.64
C ARG A 221 -3.63 -12.30 -18.02
N LYS A 222 -3.42 -13.34 -17.20
CA LYS A 222 -4.09 -14.65 -17.38
C LYS A 222 -4.65 -15.17 -16.08
N SER A 223 -5.80 -15.84 -16.14
CA SER A 223 -6.37 -16.59 -15.02
C SER A 223 -5.46 -17.74 -14.58
N GLY A 224 -5.34 -17.98 -13.28
CA GLY A 224 -4.47 -19.02 -12.72
C GLY A 224 -4.35 -18.97 -11.20
N PHE A 225 -3.71 -19.98 -10.64
CA PHE A 225 -3.39 -20.02 -9.20
C PHE A 225 -2.29 -19.00 -8.88
N LEU A 226 -2.50 -18.22 -7.82
CA LEU A 226 -1.43 -17.45 -7.18
C LEU A 226 -0.79 -18.31 -6.07
N PHE A 227 0.32 -17.85 -5.49
CA PHE A 227 1.03 -18.62 -4.47
C PHE A 227 0.18 -18.80 -3.20
N PRO A 228 0.15 -20.01 -2.63
CA PRO A 228 -0.56 -20.24 -1.39
C PRO A 228 0.20 -19.61 -0.22
N THR A 229 -0.55 -19.21 0.81
CA THR A 229 0.00 -18.73 2.08
C THR A 229 -0.29 -19.75 3.17
N VAL A 230 0.75 -20.12 3.95
CA VAL A 230 0.62 -21.07 5.06
C VAL A 230 0.85 -20.33 6.36
N ARG A 231 -0.08 -20.47 7.30
CA ARG A 231 0.03 -19.86 8.64
C ARG A 231 -0.29 -20.86 9.72
N SER A 232 0.15 -20.56 10.93
CA SER A 232 -0.29 -21.25 12.13
C SER A 232 -0.45 -20.23 13.24
N SER A 233 -1.63 -20.15 13.84
CA SER A 233 -1.92 -19.26 14.97
C SER A 233 -2.56 -20.02 16.11
N GLN A 234 -2.52 -19.46 17.32
CA GLN A 234 -3.25 -20.01 18.46
C GLN A 234 -4.76 -19.99 18.22
N LYS A 235 -5.25 -18.97 17.51
CA LYS A 235 -6.67 -18.71 17.31
C LYS A 235 -7.32 -19.50 16.16
N ASN A 236 -6.59 -19.72 15.06
CA ASN A 236 -7.13 -20.40 13.87
C ASN A 236 -6.48 -21.79 13.61
N GLY A 237 -5.45 -22.14 14.39
CA GLY A 237 -4.63 -23.33 14.15
C GLY A 237 -3.86 -23.23 12.84
N PHE A 238 -3.67 -24.38 12.17
CA PHE A 238 -3.08 -24.43 10.83
C PHE A 238 -4.01 -23.77 9.80
N GLU A 239 -3.47 -22.84 9.01
CA GLU A 239 -4.19 -22.14 7.96
C GLU A 239 -3.51 -22.34 6.59
N LEU A 240 -4.32 -22.55 5.55
CA LEU A 240 -3.88 -22.61 4.15
C LEU A 240 -4.80 -21.76 3.28
N GLU A 241 -4.23 -20.76 2.61
CA GLU A 241 -4.92 -19.93 1.61
C GLU A 241 -4.45 -20.28 0.20
N VAL A 242 -5.37 -20.50 -0.73
CA VAL A 242 -5.04 -20.86 -2.13
C VAL A 242 -5.78 -19.93 -3.11
N PRO A 243 -5.28 -18.72 -3.36
CA PRO A 243 -5.89 -17.76 -4.29
C PRO A 243 -5.89 -18.24 -5.77
N TYR A 244 -7.02 -18.07 -6.45
CA TYR A 244 -7.19 -18.27 -7.89
C TYR A 244 -7.67 -16.99 -8.57
N TYR A 245 -6.80 -16.42 -9.40
CA TYR A 245 -7.05 -15.19 -10.14
C TYR A 245 -7.80 -15.49 -11.45
N ILE A 246 -8.74 -14.62 -11.81
CA ILE A 246 -9.63 -14.72 -12.97
C ILE A 246 -9.54 -13.40 -13.75
N ASN A 247 -8.90 -13.45 -14.93
CA ASN A 247 -8.95 -12.36 -15.88
C ASN A 247 -10.28 -12.43 -16.66
N ILE A 248 -11.24 -11.54 -16.37
CA ILE A 248 -12.56 -11.54 -17.01
C ILE A 248 -12.51 -10.72 -18.31
N ALA A 249 -11.95 -9.51 -18.23
CA ALA A 249 -11.76 -8.59 -19.35
C ALA A 249 -10.60 -7.64 -19.03
N PRO A 250 -10.05 -6.88 -20.01
CA PRO A 250 -8.96 -5.92 -19.74
C PRO A 250 -9.26 -4.90 -18.63
N HIS A 251 -10.54 -4.64 -18.38
CA HIS A 251 -11.05 -3.68 -17.40
C HIS A 251 -11.79 -4.34 -16.22
N MET A 252 -11.78 -5.67 -16.10
CA MET A 252 -12.46 -6.42 -15.04
C MET A 252 -11.69 -7.67 -14.65
N ASP A 253 -11.50 -7.88 -13.35
CA ASP A 253 -10.90 -9.09 -12.82
C ASP A 253 -11.58 -9.55 -11.53
N ALA A 254 -11.34 -10.81 -11.18
CA ALA A 254 -11.78 -11.37 -9.92
C ALA A 254 -10.73 -12.31 -9.33
N THR A 255 -10.76 -12.51 -8.02
CA THR A 255 -9.93 -13.49 -7.33
C THR A 255 -10.81 -14.28 -6.36
N ILE A 256 -10.72 -15.61 -6.39
CA ILE A 256 -11.40 -16.50 -5.44
C ILE A 256 -10.35 -17.18 -4.57
N THR A 257 -10.46 -17.04 -3.26
CA THR A 257 -9.46 -17.55 -2.30
C THR A 257 -10.13 -18.45 -1.27
N PRO A 258 -10.10 -19.78 -1.45
CA PRO A 258 -10.34 -20.72 -0.36
C PRO A 258 -9.28 -20.56 0.73
N ARG A 259 -9.74 -20.36 1.97
CA ARG A 259 -8.95 -20.27 3.19
C ARG A 259 -9.40 -21.34 4.16
N TYR A 260 -8.61 -22.40 4.32
CA TYR A 260 -8.85 -23.43 5.33
C TYR A 260 -8.19 -23.04 6.65
N MET A 261 -8.90 -23.19 7.76
CA MET A 261 -8.43 -22.94 9.13
C MET A 261 -8.79 -24.15 10.01
N ALA A 262 -7.80 -24.81 10.60
CA ALA A 262 -8.00 -26.09 11.30
C ALA A 262 -8.96 -26.00 12.50
N GLU A 263 -8.96 -24.88 13.22
CA GLU A 263 -9.81 -24.69 14.41
C GLU A 263 -11.18 -24.06 14.09
N ARG A 264 -11.41 -23.63 12.84
CA ARG A 264 -12.64 -22.88 12.44
C ARG A 264 -13.40 -23.47 11.27
N GLY A 265 -12.72 -23.89 10.19
CA GLY A 265 -13.35 -24.41 8.98
C GLY A 265 -12.85 -23.78 7.68
N LEU A 266 -13.59 -23.96 6.60
CA LEU A 266 -13.28 -23.42 5.27
C LEU A 266 -14.02 -22.11 5.04
N GLN A 267 -13.27 -21.02 4.88
CA GLN A 267 -13.77 -19.72 4.44
C GLN A 267 -13.53 -19.57 2.93
N MET A 268 -14.55 -19.07 2.22
CA MET A 268 -14.44 -18.69 0.80
C MET A 268 -14.39 -17.18 0.69
N GLN A 269 -13.32 -16.66 0.07
CA GLN A 269 -13.18 -15.24 -0.21
C GLN A 269 -13.31 -14.98 -1.70
N GLY A 270 -13.89 -13.85 -2.06
CA GLY A 270 -14.06 -13.35 -3.42
C GLY A 270 -13.70 -11.86 -3.46
N GLU A 271 -12.91 -11.48 -4.45
CA GLU A 271 -12.63 -10.11 -4.83
C GLU A 271 -13.06 -9.91 -6.27
N PHE A 272 -13.71 -8.79 -6.57
CA PHE A 272 -14.04 -8.35 -7.92
C PHE A 272 -13.65 -6.90 -8.09
N ARG A 273 -12.94 -6.57 -9.16
CA ARG A 273 -12.49 -5.20 -9.47
C ARG A 273 -12.83 -4.84 -10.90
N PHE A 274 -13.20 -3.59 -11.13
CA PHE A 274 -13.43 -3.06 -12.46
C PHE A 274 -12.97 -1.60 -12.60
N LEU A 275 -12.61 -1.22 -13.83
CA LEU A 275 -12.16 0.13 -14.17
C LEU A 275 -12.66 0.53 -15.57
N THR A 276 -13.61 1.44 -15.65
CA THR A 276 -14.08 2.05 -16.90
C THR A 276 -13.61 3.51 -17.00
N ALA A 277 -13.95 4.20 -18.11
CA ALA A 277 -13.61 5.61 -18.28
C ALA A 277 -14.29 6.54 -17.25
N SER A 278 -15.44 6.14 -16.70
CA SER A 278 -16.25 6.93 -15.76
C SER A 278 -16.44 6.26 -14.41
N SER A 279 -15.87 5.07 -14.18
CA SER A 279 -16.12 4.31 -12.96
C SER A 279 -14.90 3.50 -12.55
N ARG A 280 -14.69 3.37 -11.25
CA ARG A 280 -13.83 2.34 -10.67
C ARG A 280 -14.54 1.72 -9.49
N GLY A 281 -14.34 0.43 -9.26
CA GLY A 281 -14.92 -0.20 -8.10
C GLY A 281 -14.28 -1.53 -7.74
N GLN A 282 -14.44 -1.87 -6.47
CA GLN A 282 -13.96 -3.08 -5.85
C GLN A 282 -15.03 -3.62 -4.90
N TYR A 283 -15.36 -4.90 -5.07
CA TYR A 283 -16.28 -5.63 -4.20
C TYR A 283 -15.56 -6.81 -3.60
N ASN A 284 -15.72 -7.01 -2.29
CA ASN A 284 -15.14 -8.14 -1.59
C ASN A 284 -16.23 -8.88 -0.83
N LEU A 285 -16.11 -10.20 -0.77
CA LEU A 285 -16.96 -11.09 0.02
C LEU A 285 -16.07 -12.13 0.68
N ALA A 286 -16.27 -12.40 1.95
CA ALA A 286 -15.67 -13.50 2.68
C ALA A 286 -16.79 -14.19 3.44
N LEU A 287 -16.91 -15.51 3.28
CA LEU A 287 -17.96 -16.30 3.89
C LEU A 287 -17.38 -17.58 4.50
N LEU A 288 -17.62 -17.77 5.80
CA LEU A 288 -17.39 -19.00 6.54
C LEU A 288 -18.76 -19.47 7.02
N GLU A 289 -19.32 -20.50 6.38
CA GLU A 289 -20.69 -20.94 6.66
C GLU A 289 -20.85 -21.54 8.07
N ASN A 290 -19.79 -22.14 8.60
CA ASN A 290 -19.79 -22.87 9.86
C ASN A 290 -18.44 -22.72 10.56
N ASP A 291 -18.38 -21.86 11.58
CA ASP A 291 -17.24 -21.66 12.45
C ASP A 291 -17.28 -22.65 13.64
N SER A 292 -16.42 -23.68 13.60
CA SER A 292 -16.35 -24.72 14.63
C SER A 292 -15.92 -24.23 16.01
N SER A 293 -15.35 -23.02 16.11
CA SER A 293 -14.96 -22.43 17.38
C SER A 293 -16.13 -21.81 18.15
N ARG A 294 -17.30 -21.62 17.51
CA ARG A 294 -18.47 -20.96 18.10
C ARG A 294 -19.63 -21.93 18.33
N THR A 295 -20.46 -21.61 19.33
CA THR A 295 -21.71 -22.32 19.62
C THR A 295 -22.91 -21.43 19.27
N GLY A 296 -23.85 -21.92 18.46
CA GLY A 296 -25.05 -21.17 18.05
C GLY A 296 -25.04 -20.80 16.56
N ASP A 297 -25.39 -19.56 16.23
CA ASP A 297 -25.12 -19.02 14.88
C ASP A 297 -23.61 -18.89 14.72
N ASN A 298 -23.08 -19.65 13.78
CA ASN A 298 -21.65 -19.78 13.55
C ASN A 298 -21.28 -19.44 12.11
N SER A 299 -22.20 -18.85 11.35
CA SER A 299 -21.85 -18.25 10.06
C SER A 299 -21.13 -16.92 10.30
N ARG A 300 -19.99 -16.74 9.62
CA ARG A 300 -19.17 -15.52 9.70
C ARG A 300 -18.99 -14.96 8.31
N PHE A 301 -19.23 -13.67 8.13
CA PHE A 301 -19.03 -13.04 6.83
C PHE A 301 -18.48 -11.63 6.93
N LEU A 302 -17.81 -11.22 5.86
CA LEU A 302 -17.52 -9.82 5.55
C LEU A 302 -17.92 -9.57 4.11
N TRP A 303 -18.60 -8.46 3.84
CA TRP A 303 -18.69 -7.95 2.48
C TRP A 303 -18.38 -6.47 2.45
N ARG A 304 -17.77 -6.04 1.35
CA ARG A 304 -17.35 -4.66 1.14
C ARG A 304 -17.75 -4.19 -0.24
N VAL A 305 -18.14 -2.93 -0.29
CA VAL A 305 -18.35 -2.18 -1.51
C VAL A 305 -17.45 -0.94 -1.47
N GLU A 306 -16.68 -0.72 -2.53
CA GLU A 306 -16.04 0.56 -2.82
C GLU A 306 -16.28 0.88 -4.29
N GLN A 307 -16.88 2.03 -4.58
CA GLN A 307 -17.17 2.43 -5.95
C GLN A 307 -17.12 3.93 -6.08
N GLU A 308 -16.49 4.38 -7.16
CA GLU A 308 -16.53 5.77 -7.60
C GLU A 308 -17.10 5.85 -9.01
N HIS A 309 -17.85 6.92 -9.25
CA HIS A 309 -18.42 7.20 -10.56
C HIS A 309 -18.40 8.69 -10.86
N THR A 310 -18.14 9.07 -12.11
CA THR A 310 -18.20 10.45 -12.58
C THR A 310 -19.17 10.57 -13.76
N TRP A 311 -20.15 11.47 -13.65
CA TRP A 311 -21.06 11.81 -14.76
C TRP A 311 -20.74 13.22 -15.26
N GLY A 312 -20.05 13.31 -16.40
CA GLY A 312 -19.58 14.61 -16.91
C GLY A 312 -18.54 15.24 -15.99
N GLU A 313 -18.42 16.57 -16.01
CA GLU A 313 -17.38 17.30 -15.26
C GLU A 313 -17.77 17.63 -13.82
N ASN A 314 -19.08 17.73 -13.54
CA ASN A 314 -19.58 18.33 -12.29
C ASN A 314 -20.11 17.31 -11.28
N TRP A 315 -20.49 16.10 -11.72
CA TRP A 315 -21.13 15.12 -10.83
C TRP A 315 -20.17 13.99 -10.48
N ARG A 316 -20.05 13.70 -9.19
CA ARG A 316 -19.25 12.61 -8.66
C ARG A 316 -20.10 11.81 -7.68
N ALA A 317 -20.07 10.49 -7.77
CA ALA A 317 -20.62 9.60 -6.76
C ALA A 317 -19.52 8.74 -6.15
N TYR A 318 -19.67 8.50 -4.86
CA TYR A 318 -18.80 7.65 -4.07
C TYR A 318 -19.66 6.75 -3.18
N ALA A 319 -19.34 5.47 -3.13
CA ALA A 319 -19.95 4.53 -2.20
C ALA A 319 -18.82 3.72 -1.55
N ASN A 320 -18.81 3.68 -0.22
CA ASN A 320 -17.87 2.86 0.54
C ASN A 320 -18.56 2.30 1.78
N GLY A 321 -18.47 0.99 1.99
CA GLY A 321 -19.00 0.36 3.18
C GLY A 321 -18.45 -1.04 3.37
N THR A 322 -18.13 -1.35 4.62
CA THR A 322 -17.74 -2.69 5.07
C THR A 322 -18.79 -3.19 6.05
N PHE A 323 -19.23 -4.42 5.84
CA PHE A 323 -20.27 -5.07 6.62
C PHE A 323 -19.72 -6.39 7.12
N ILE A 324 -19.89 -6.66 8.42
CA ILE A 324 -19.38 -7.84 9.10
C ILE A 324 -20.53 -8.53 9.82
N SER A 325 -20.39 -9.83 10.05
CA SER A 325 -21.39 -10.63 10.77
C SER A 325 -21.48 -10.32 12.26
N ASP A 326 -20.37 -9.86 12.85
CA ASP A 326 -20.19 -9.68 14.29
C ASP A 326 -18.93 -8.86 14.60
N ASP A 327 -18.90 -8.27 15.79
CA ASP A 327 -17.86 -7.32 16.22
C ASP A 327 -16.44 -7.91 16.25
N ASP A 328 -16.33 -9.22 16.48
CA ASP A 328 -15.05 -9.93 16.56
C ASP A 328 -14.46 -10.32 15.21
N TYR A 329 -15.20 -10.12 14.11
CA TYR A 329 -14.77 -10.57 12.78
C TYR A 329 -13.37 -10.07 12.41
N LEU A 330 -13.09 -8.77 12.59
CA LEU A 330 -11.80 -8.17 12.26
C LEU A 330 -10.68 -8.68 13.17
N ASN A 331 -10.99 -8.90 14.44
CA ASN A 331 -10.06 -9.41 15.43
C ASN A 331 -9.68 -10.87 15.16
N ASP A 332 -10.61 -11.69 14.68
CA ASP A 332 -10.39 -13.10 14.33
C ASP A 332 -9.68 -13.24 12.97
N PHE A 333 -10.27 -12.68 11.91
CA PHE A 333 -9.86 -12.97 10.53
C PHE A 333 -8.92 -11.92 9.95
N GLY A 334 -9.00 -10.68 10.42
CA GLY A 334 -8.37 -9.51 9.80
C GLY A 334 -9.09 -9.09 8.51
N SER A 335 -8.60 -8.00 7.92
CA SER A 335 -9.06 -7.47 6.64
C SER A 335 -7.96 -6.60 6.03
N ASP A 336 -7.89 -6.54 4.71
CA ASP A 336 -7.04 -5.57 4.00
C ASP A 336 -7.64 -4.16 4.01
N PHE A 337 -8.92 -4.03 4.39
CA PHE A 337 -9.72 -2.80 4.25
C PHE A 337 -10.09 -2.16 5.59
N ALA A 338 -9.94 -2.88 6.69
CA ALA A 338 -10.24 -2.42 8.04
C ALA A 338 -9.20 -3.00 9.01
N GLY A 339 -8.66 -2.15 9.88
CA GLY A 339 -7.66 -2.53 10.85
C GLY A 339 -8.28 -3.30 12.02
N ARG A 340 -7.50 -4.21 12.63
CA ARG A 340 -7.91 -4.91 13.86
C ARG A 340 -8.08 -3.97 15.07
N ALA A 341 -7.49 -2.78 14.98
CA ALA A 341 -7.61 -1.73 15.98
C ALA A 341 -8.86 -0.86 15.80
N ASP A 342 -9.55 -0.96 14.66
CA ASP A 342 -10.71 -0.12 14.38
C ASP A 342 -11.81 -0.37 15.42
N ALA A 343 -12.45 0.70 15.87
CA ALA A 343 -13.58 0.65 16.80
C ALA A 343 -14.93 0.89 16.10
N GLN A 344 -14.88 1.25 14.82
CA GLN A 344 -16.05 1.51 14.00
C GLN A 344 -15.77 1.26 12.53
N LEU A 345 -16.80 0.88 11.77
CA LEU A 345 -16.79 0.80 10.31
C LEU A 345 -17.70 1.89 9.75
N TYR A 346 -17.11 2.85 9.06
CA TYR A 346 -17.83 3.92 8.38
C TYR A 346 -18.40 3.43 7.05
N ARG A 347 -19.69 3.66 6.85
CA ARG A 347 -20.43 3.28 5.64
C ARG A 347 -21.14 4.51 5.11
N HIS A 348 -20.92 4.83 3.84
CA HIS A 348 -21.60 5.96 3.24
C HIS A 348 -21.75 5.83 1.73
N VAL A 349 -22.77 6.52 1.24
CA VAL A 349 -22.98 6.81 -0.17
C VAL A 349 -23.11 8.33 -0.29
N GLN A 350 -22.37 8.90 -1.22
CA GLN A 350 -22.27 10.33 -1.45
C GLN A 350 -22.42 10.63 -2.93
N VAL A 351 -23.16 11.71 -3.24
CA VAL A 351 -23.23 12.31 -4.56
C VAL A 351 -22.92 13.80 -4.42
N ASP A 352 -21.91 14.24 -5.13
CA ASP A 352 -21.46 15.62 -5.17
C ASP A 352 -21.80 16.26 -6.52
N TYR A 353 -22.27 17.50 -6.46
CA TYR A 353 -22.32 18.43 -7.56
C TYR A 353 -21.36 19.59 -7.29
N LEU A 354 -20.40 19.78 -8.19
CA LEU A 354 -19.36 20.79 -8.09
C LEU A 354 -19.44 21.75 -9.29
N SER A 355 -19.53 23.05 -9.00
CA SER A 355 -19.38 24.12 -9.98
C SER A 355 -18.51 25.25 -9.42
N GLU A 356 -18.33 26.34 -10.17
CA GLU A 356 -17.54 27.49 -9.70
C GLU A 356 -18.11 28.16 -8.44
N GLN A 357 -19.44 28.19 -8.27
CA GLN A 357 -20.10 28.87 -7.15
C GLN A 357 -20.81 27.92 -6.18
N TRP A 358 -21.10 26.68 -6.59
CA TRP A 358 -21.87 25.73 -5.79
C TRP A 358 -21.08 24.46 -5.54
N GLN A 359 -21.08 24.04 -4.28
CA GLN A 359 -20.80 22.67 -3.86
C GLN A 359 -22.06 22.14 -3.18
N VAL A 360 -22.66 21.09 -3.73
CA VAL A 360 -23.82 20.41 -3.14
C VAL A 360 -23.45 18.95 -2.93
N THR A 361 -23.63 18.48 -1.71
CA THR A 361 -23.36 17.09 -1.33
C THR A 361 -24.63 16.48 -0.77
N LEU A 362 -25.11 15.41 -1.41
CA LEU A 362 -26.12 14.51 -0.87
C LEU A 362 -25.38 13.29 -0.31
N ARG A 363 -25.47 13.07 0.99
CA ARG A 363 -24.81 11.95 1.69
C ARG A 363 -25.81 11.16 2.49
N SER A 364 -25.58 9.86 2.55
CA SER A 364 -26.25 8.92 3.46
C SER A 364 -25.15 8.17 4.17
N GLU A 365 -25.13 8.20 5.50
CA GLU A 365 -24.05 7.64 6.32
C GLU A 365 -24.59 6.78 7.47
N ASP A 366 -23.82 5.74 7.77
CA ASP A 366 -24.06 4.74 8.78
C ASP A 366 -22.72 4.33 9.41
N PHE A 367 -22.76 3.95 10.69
CA PHE A 367 -21.59 3.47 11.43
C PHE A 367 -21.94 2.13 12.07
N GLU A 368 -21.13 1.12 11.81
CA GLU A 368 -21.07 -0.05 12.69
C GLU A 368 -20.09 0.29 13.81
N LEU A 369 -20.57 0.45 15.04
CA LEU A 369 -19.66 0.50 16.17
C LEU A 369 -19.33 -0.94 16.59
N LEU A 370 -18.14 -1.17 17.16
CA LEU A 370 -17.70 -2.50 17.58
C LEU A 370 -17.59 -2.54 19.11
N GLY A 371 -18.20 -3.54 19.76
CA GLY A 371 -18.16 -3.77 21.20
C GLY A 371 -19.41 -3.26 21.94
N ASN A 372 -19.23 -2.86 23.21
CA ASN A 372 -20.35 -2.34 24.00
C ASN A 372 -20.49 -0.82 23.83
N PHE A 373 -21.47 -0.39 23.05
CA PHE A 373 -21.73 1.02 22.78
C PHE A 373 -23.22 1.35 22.88
N ARG A 374 -23.51 2.64 23.03
CA ARG A 374 -24.88 3.14 22.85
C ARG A 374 -25.19 3.18 21.36
N SER A 375 -26.35 2.65 20.96
CA SER A 375 -26.82 2.66 19.58
C SER A 375 -26.64 4.04 18.93
N PRO A 376 -25.82 4.17 17.86
CA PRO A 376 -25.54 5.44 17.23
C PRO A 376 -26.70 5.90 16.35
N TYR A 377 -26.63 7.14 15.86
CA TYR A 377 -27.54 7.65 14.84
C TYR A 377 -27.00 7.37 13.44
N ARG A 378 -27.92 7.14 12.48
CA ARG A 378 -27.65 7.19 11.04
C ARG A 378 -28.13 8.51 10.47
N THR A 379 -27.43 9.06 9.50
CA THR A 379 -27.84 10.28 8.80
C THR A 379 -28.41 9.90 7.42
N LEU A 380 -29.74 9.96 7.28
CA LEU A 380 -30.53 9.41 6.17
C LEU A 380 -31.65 10.36 5.71
N PRO A 381 -31.42 11.29 4.77
CA PRO A 381 -30.14 11.73 4.21
C PRO A 381 -29.61 13.00 4.88
N GLN A 382 -28.40 13.40 4.49
CA GLN A 382 -27.83 14.74 4.65
C GLN A 382 -27.71 15.41 3.29
N ILE A 383 -28.20 16.64 3.17
CA ILE A 383 -28.00 17.51 2.01
C ILE A 383 -27.31 18.75 2.52
N SER A 384 -26.03 18.91 2.20
CA SER A 384 -25.28 20.12 2.50
C SER A 384 -25.03 20.90 1.22
N SER A 385 -25.15 22.22 1.29
CA SER A 385 -24.80 23.09 0.18
C SER A 385 -24.00 24.29 0.65
N TYR A 386 -22.91 24.54 -0.05
CA TYR A 386 -22.05 25.70 0.11
C TYR A 386 -22.10 26.53 -1.17
N TYR A 387 -22.52 27.79 -1.02
CA TYR A 387 -22.55 28.76 -2.09
C TYR A 387 -21.62 29.92 -1.77
N THR A 388 -20.75 30.28 -2.72
CA THR A 388 -19.88 31.45 -2.61
C THR A 388 -20.11 32.41 -3.76
N TYR A 389 -20.27 33.68 -3.42
CA TYR A 389 -20.30 34.78 -4.36
C TYR A 389 -19.28 35.85 -3.94
N THR A 390 -18.29 36.09 -4.79
CA THR A 390 -17.35 37.20 -4.61
C THR A 390 -18.01 38.49 -5.09
N GLY A 391 -18.35 39.35 -4.14
CA GLY A 391 -18.91 40.67 -4.37
C GLY A 391 -17.86 41.75 -4.64
N PRO A 392 -18.30 43.02 -4.77
CA PRO A 392 -17.39 44.15 -4.94
C PRO A 392 -16.50 44.35 -3.69
N PHE A 393 -15.36 45.01 -3.88
CA PHE A 393 -14.38 45.34 -2.82
C PHE A 393 -13.70 44.14 -2.14
N GLY A 394 -13.72 42.96 -2.77
CA GLY A 394 -13.10 41.75 -2.22
C GLY A 394 -13.85 41.16 -1.02
N LEU A 395 -15.16 41.40 -0.95
CA LEU A 395 -16.04 40.75 0.02
C LEU A 395 -16.61 39.47 -0.57
N ASP A 396 -16.39 38.35 0.12
CA ASP A 396 -17.05 37.09 -0.20
C ASP A 396 -18.34 36.97 0.61
N PHE A 397 -19.41 36.56 -0.06
CA PHE A 397 -20.69 36.20 0.54
C PHE A 397 -20.83 34.69 0.45
N ASP A 398 -20.71 34.04 1.59
CA ASP A 398 -20.81 32.60 1.73
C ASP A 398 -22.18 32.25 2.32
N VAL A 399 -22.83 31.21 1.82
CA VAL A 399 -24.05 30.66 2.40
C VAL A 399 -23.86 29.16 2.56
N PHE A 400 -23.72 28.71 3.80
CA PHE A 400 -23.78 27.31 4.14
C PHE A 400 -25.23 26.95 4.51
N SER A 401 -25.70 25.84 3.97
CA SER A 401 -27.03 25.30 4.28
C SER A 401 -26.95 23.79 4.44
N GLU A 402 -27.71 23.24 5.37
CA GLU A 402 -27.76 21.80 5.61
C GLU A 402 -29.18 21.36 5.98
N LEU A 403 -29.63 20.27 5.37
CA LEU A 403 -30.82 19.52 5.79
C LEU A 403 -30.38 18.08 6.10
N SER A 404 -30.52 17.66 7.35
CA SER A 404 -30.10 16.33 7.82
C SER A 404 -31.23 15.64 8.55
N HIS A 405 -31.40 14.34 8.33
CA HIS A 405 -32.33 13.52 9.09
C HIS A 405 -31.57 12.41 9.82
N PHE A 406 -31.63 12.41 11.14
CA PHE A 406 -30.99 11.45 12.03
C PHE A 406 -32.00 10.43 12.50
N ARG A 407 -31.61 9.15 12.53
CA ARG A 407 -32.45 8.07 13.06
C ARG A 407 -31.61 7.09 13.88
N ASN A 408 -32.05 6.77 15.09
CA ASN A 408 -31.36 5.79 15.93
C ASN A 408 -31.46 4.38 15.31
N GLN A 409 -30.38 3.59 15.42
CA GLN A 409 -30.34 2.26 14.78
C GLN A 409 -31.24 1.23 15.47
N GLU A 410 -31.40 1.31 16.79
CA GLU A 410 -32.23 0.37 17.57
C GLU A 410 -33.63 0.92 17.81
N LEU A 411 -33.72 2.16 18.31
CA LEU A 411 -34.98 2.81 18.66
C LEU A 411 -35.44 3.69 17.51
N SER A 412 -36.04 3.08 16.49
CA SER A 412 -36.33 3.80 15.25
C SER A 412 -37.34 4.96 15.36
N SER A 413 -38.02 5.07 16.52
CA SER A 413 -38.85 6.21 16.94
C SER A 413 -38.03 7.44 17.34
N ASP A 414 -36.76 7.25 17.69
CA ASP A 414 -35.82 8.30 18.07
C ASP A 414 -35.21 8.89 16.78
N TYR A 415 -35.61 10.11 16.47
CA TYR A 415 -35.19 10.80 15.25
C TYR A 415 -35.02 12.30 15.47
N ALA A 416 -34.27 12.93 14.56
CA ALA A 416 -34.26 14.38 14.44
C ALA A 416 -34.06 14.83 13.00
N THR A 417 -34.89 15.75 12.54
CA THR A 417 -34.68 16.47 11.29
C THR A 417 -34.13 17.85 11.59
N ARG A 418 -32.93 18.14 11.11
CA ARG A 418 -32.21 19.40 11.33
C ARG A 418 -32.17 20.20 10.03
N LEU A 419 -32.62 21.45 10.08
CA LEU A 419 -32.38 22.46 9.05
C LEU A 419 -31.42 23.52 9.60
N HIS A 420 -30.36 23.80 8.86
CA HIS A 420 -29.36 24.80 9.22
C HIS A 420 -29.10 25.76 8.06
N LEU A 421 -29.00 27.05 8.37
CA LEU A 421 -28.66 28.12 7.44
C LEU A 421 -27.65 29.06 8.11
N GLU A 422 -26.52 29.28 7.45
CA GLU A 422 -25.44 30.14 7.93
C GLU A 422 -24.93 31.03 6.78
N PRO A 423 -25.60 32.16 6.53
CA PRO A 423 -25.01 33.23 5.73
C PRO A 423 -23.83 33.88 6.47
N GLN A 424 -22.77 34.13 5.74
CA GLN A 424 -21.52 34.73 6.21
C GLN A 424 -21.01 35.76 5.21
N VAL A 425 -20.45 36.84 5.73
CA VAL A 425 -19.64 37.80 4.96
C VAL A 425 -18.20 37.66 5.42
N ARG A 426 -17.30 37.44 4.45
CA ARG A 426 -15.87 37.30 4.68
C ARG A 426 -15.10 38.39 3.95
N PHE A 427 -14.14 38.99 4.65
CA PHE A 427 -13.12 39.84 4.08
C PHE A 427 -11.75 39.25 4.38
N SER A 428 -11.00 38.91 3.35
CA SER A 428 -9.64 38.38 3.45
C SER A 428 -8.68 39.23 2.62
N LEU A 429 -7.57 39.64 3.23
CA LEU A 429 -6.48 40.33 2.56
C LEU A 429 -5.17 39.59 2.88
N GLU A 430 -4.57 39.01 1.84
CA GLU A 430 -3.29 38.31 1.93
C GLU A 430 -2.22 39.15 1.23
N GLN A 431 -1.13 39.42 1.94
CA GLN A 431 0.04 40.15 1.43
C GLN A 431 1.31 39.43 1.90
N PRO A 432 2.45 39.56 1.20
CA PRO A 432 3.67 38.84 1.58
C PRO A 432 4.09 39.01 3.05
N GLY A 433 3.83 40.18 3.65
CA GLY A 433 4.20 40.48 5.03
C GLY A 433 3.10 40.27 6.09
N PHE A 434 1.84 40.08 5.69
CA PHE A 434 0.74 39.90 6.64
C PHE A 434 -0.52 39.33 5.98
N ASP A 435 -1.33 38.66 6.80
CA ASP A 435 -2.66 38.19 6.42
C ASP A 435 -3.69 38.73 7.40
N TRP A 436 -4.84 39.15 6.85
CA TRP A 436 -5.95 39.67 7.61
C TRP A 436 -7.24 38.95 7.20
N LEU A 437 -7.99 38.47 8.19
CA LEU A 437 -9.28 37.81 7.99
C LEU A 437 -10.30 38.42 8.96
N ALA A 438 -11.45 38.80 8.43
CA ALA A 438 -12.63 39.16 9.20
C ALA A 438 -13.84 38.41 8.65
N GLU A 439 -14.57 37.73 9.53
CA GLU A 439 -15.72 36.89 9.22
C GLU A 439 -16.85 37.27 10.16
N LEU A 440 -18.02 37.54 9.59
CA LEU A 440 -19.26 37.77 10.32
C LEU A 440 -20.34 36.90 9.72
N GLY A 441 -20.94 36.03 10.52
CA GLY A 441 -22.03 35.17 10.08
C GLY A 441 -23.16 35.08 11.09
N TYR A 442 -24.24 34.45 10.67
CA TYR A 442 -25.42 34.20 11.49
C TYR A 442 -25.90 32.77 11.30
N ALA A 443 -25.65 31.92 12.29
CA ALA A 443 -26.06 30.54 12.28
C ALA A 443 -27.50 30.42 12.83
N TYR A 444 -28.42 29.99 11.98
CA TYR A 444 -29.79 29.64 12.33
C TYR A 444 -29.99 28.13 12.16
N THR A 445 -30.41 27.45 13.22
CA THR A 445 -30.67 26.00 13.22
C THR A 445 -32.06 25.73 13.78
N TYR A 446 -32.83 24.89 13.10
CA TYR A 446 -34.14 24.41 13.52
C TYR A 446 -34.11 22.88 13.58
N TYR A 447 -34.73 22.31 14.61
CA TYR A 447 -34.88 20.88 14.79
C TYR A 447 -36.35 20.50 14.85
N ASP A 448 -36.66 19.36 14.27
CA ASP A 448 -37.87 18.57 14.55
C ASP A 448 -37.39 17.24 15.10
N GLN A 449 -37.44 17.09 16.43
CA GLN A 449 -36.84 15.95 17.13
C GLN A 449 -37.85 15.25 18.01
N ASN A 450 -37.76 13.93 18.01
CA ASN A 450 -38.54 13.04 18.86
C ASN A 450 -37.55 12.03 19.44
N GLU A 451 -37.19 12.18 20.71
CA GLU A 451 -36.37 11.25 21.48
C GLU A 451 -37.10 11.05 22.82
N ASP A 452 -37.07 9.84 23.37
CA ASP A 452 -37.86 9.48 24.56
C ASP A 452 -37.68 10.51 25.70
N LEU A 453 -38.82 11.03 26.19
CA LEU A 453 -38.99 12.34 26.84
C LEU A 453 -38.40 12.45 28.26
N ASP A 454 -37.73 11.40 28.76
CA ASP A 454 -37.12 11.37 30.10
C ASP A 454 -35.84 12.24 30.21
N ARG A 455 -35.40 12.90 29.13
CA ARG A 455 -34.19 13.75 29.08
C ARG A 455 -34.41 15.25 29.02
N GLY A 456 -35.66 15.73 29.06
CA GLY A 456 -35.94 17.17 29.04
C GLY A 456 -35.64 17.87 27.70
N LEU A 457 -35.62 17.13 26.59
CA LEU A 457 -35.47 17.67 25.24
C LEU A 457 -36.76 18.38 24.79
N LEU A 458 -36.61 19.42 23.96
CA LEU A 458 -37.73 20.14 23.35
C LEU A 458 -38.11 19.47 22.03
N GLU A 459 -39.38 19.46 21.63
CA GLU A 459 -39.82 18.83 20.38
C GLU A 459 -39.32 19.60 19.13
N ASN A 460 -39.45 20.93 19.14
CA ASN A 460 -39.05 21.78 18.01
C ASN A 460 -38.13 22.95 18.42
N PRO A 461 -36.93 22.70 18.97
CA PRO A 461 -36.03 23.76 19.37
C PRO A 461 -35.48 24.49 18.13
N SER A 462 -35.25 25.79 18.29
CA SER A 462 -34.55 26.60 17.30
C SER A 462 -33.48 27.45 17.98
N ARG A 463 -32.39 27.70 17.26
CA ARG A 463 -31.22 28.41 17.76
C ARG A 463 -30.71 29.39 16.71
N GLY A 464 -30.63 30.66 17.08
CA GLY A 464 -30.04 31.72 16.27
C GLY A 464 -28.90 32.41 17.03
N MET A 465 -27.72 32.45 16.42
CA MET A 465 -26.52 33.07 17.00
C MET A 465 -25.65 33.72 15.93
N MET A 466 -25.07 34.86 16.28
CA MET A 466 -24.09 35.55 15.46
C MET A 466 -22.70 35.02 15.79
N ASN A 467 -21.87 34.78 14.79
CA ASN A 467 -20.47 34.43 14.97
C ASN A 467 -19.60 35.53 14.38
N PHE A 468 -18.59 35.94 15.14
CA PHE A 468 -17.59 36.89 14.67
C PHE A 468 -16.21 36.31 14.88
N ARG A 469 -15.41 36.30 13.81
CA ARG A 469 -14.03 35.86 13.84
C ARG A 469 -13.14 36.89 13.17
N TRP A 470 -12.10 37.28 13.87
CA TRP A 470 -11.06 38.14 13.33
C TRP A 470 -9.70 37.49 13.57
N ARG A 471 -8.87 37.43 12.53
CA ARG A 471 -7.52 36.88 12.60
C ARG A 471 -6.53 37.82 11.92
N GLY A 472 -5.43 38.10 12.60
CA GLY A 472 -4.26 38.76 12.04
C GLY A 472 -3.03 37.87 12.16
N ARG A 473 -2.28 37.74 11.07
CA ARG A 473 -0.99 37.03 11.03
C ARG A 473 0.05 37.92 10.38
N LEU A 474 1.26 37.95 10.93
CA LEU A 474 2.41 38.62 10.32
C LEU A 474 3.37 37.58 9.76
N ASN A 475 4.09 37.93 8.69
CA ASN A 475 5.10 37.07 8.08
C ASN A 475 6.44 37.80 8.11
N PHE A 476 7.30 37.44 9.06
CA PHE A 476 8.67 37.95 9.14
C PHE A 476 9.64 36.95 8.51
N GLU A 477 10.61 37.46 7.78
CA GLU A 477 11.68 36.65 7.20
C GLU A 477 13.04 37.25 7.53
N ARG A 478 14.02 36.40 7.79
CA ARG A 478 15.42 36.80 7.88
C ARG A 478 16.32 35.75 7.26
N GLN A 479 17.41 36.20 6.66
CA GLN A 479 18.49 35.32 6.26
C GLN A 479 19.42 35.05 7.45
N LEU A 480 19.85 33.80 7.57
CA LEU A 480 20.80 33.33 8.56
C LEU A 480 21.98 32.70 7.83
N GLU A 481 23.20 33.04 8.25
CA GLU A 481 24.40 32.34 7.83
C GLU A 481 24.94 31.54 9.01
N ILE A 482 24.98 30.21 8.86
CA ILE A 482 25.50 29.30 9.87
C ILE A 482 26.54 28.42 9.19
N ASN A 483 27.79 28.48 9.65
CA ASN A 483 28.91 27.70 9.10
C ASN A 483 29.11 27.88 7.58
N GLY A 484 28.86 29.08 7.06
CA GLY A 484 29.00 29.39 5.62
C GLY A 484 27.86 28.87 4.73
N ALA A 485 26.83 28.23 5.31
CA ALA A 485 25.59 27.91 4.63
C ALA A 485 24.53 28.97 4.91
N SER A 486 23.78 29.37 3.88
CA SER A 486 22.67 30.31 3.97
C SER A 486 21.36 29.57 4.22
N TYR A 487 20.60 30.06 5.19
CA TYR A 487 19.28 29.57 5.56
C TYR A 487 18.31 30.74 5.58
N GLN A 488 17.04 30.48 5.32
CA GLN A 488 15.96 31.45 5.49
C GLN A 488 15.14 31.04 6.70
N GLN A 489 15.01 31.92 7.68
CA GLN A 489 14.10 31.69 8.80
C GLN A 489 12.87 32.57 8.65
N THR A 490 11.69 31.96 8.84
CA THR A 490 10.43 32.68 8.95
C THR A 490 9.94 32.68 10.39
N LEU A 491 9.21 33.74 10.77
CA LEU A 491 8.49 33.83 12.04
C LEU A 491 7.09 34.39 11.74
N GLN A 492 6.08 33.62 12.11
CA GLN A 492 4.67 33.90 11.82
C GLN A 492 3.87 34.00 13.12
N PRO A 493 3.91 35.14 13.83
CA PRO A 493 3.02 35.36 14.95
C PRO A 493 1.60 35.59 14.42
N GLN A 494 0.62 35.05 15.13
CA GLN A 494 -0.79 35.24 14.82
C GLN A 494 -1.63 35.40 16.07
N ILE A 495 -2.70 36.17 15.92
CA ILE A 495 -3.72 36.41 16.92
C ILE A 495 -5.08 36.21 16.28
N GLN A 496 -6.00 35.57 16.99
CA GLN A 496 -7.37 35.39 16.57
C GLN A 496 -8.32 35.70 17.71
N TYR A 497 -9.27 36.59 17.47
CA TYR A 497 -10.41 36.82 18.35
C TYR A 497 -11.63 36.09 17.81
N LEU A 498 -12.33 35.36 18.67
CA LEU A 498 -13.56 34.65 18.36
C LEU A 498 -14.65 35.03 19.35
N TYR A 499 -15.79 35.46 18.83
CA TYR A 499 -16.98 35.79 19.61
C TYR A 499 -18.21 35.07 19.09
N THR A 500 -18.85 34.29 19.96
CA THR A 500 -20.14 33.62 19.76
C THR A 500 -20.92 33.71 21.06
N PRO A 501 -22.12 34.33 21.09
CA PRO A 501 -22.85 34.53 22.33
C PRO A 501 -23.45 33.22 22.85
N TYR A 502 -23.55 33.11 24.18
CA TYR A 502 -24.22 31.98 24.83
C TYR A 502 -25.69 31.87 24.42
N ARG A 503 -26.09 30.62 24.16
CA ARG A 503 -27.48 30.19 23.98
C ARG A 503 -27.62 28.86 24.72
N ASP A 504 -28.69 28.74 25.48
CA ASP A 504 -29.06 27.47 26.08
C ASP A 504 -29.41 26.46 24.98
N GLN A 505 -28.73 25.32 25.03
CA GLN A 505 -28.78 24.23 24.06
C GLN A 505 -29.16 22.91 24.72
N ALA A 506 -29.51 22.91 26.02
CA ALA A 506 -29.84 21.70 26.77
C ALA A 506 -31.05 20.96 26.18
N GLY A 507 -31.99 21.71 25.59
CA GLY A 507 -33.17 21.14 24.91
C GLY A 507 -32.91 20.54 23.53
N ILE A 508 -31.69 20.57 22.99
CA ILE A 508 -31.32 20.01 21.66
C ILE A 508 -30.62 18.66 21.87
N GLY A 509 -31.02 17.63 21.12
CA GLY A 509 -30.35 16.32 21.16
C GLY A 509 -28.89 16.36 20.67
N ILE A 510 -28.20 15.22 20.69
CA ILE A 510 -26.82 15.08 20.20
C ILE A 510 -26.82 13.94 19.19
N TYR A 511 -26.48 14.25 17.95
CA TYR A 511 -26.57 13.36 16.79
C TYR A 511 -25.21 13.23 16.09
N ASP A 512 -24.52 14.34 15.80
CA ASP A 512 -23.24 14.39 15.05
C ASP A 512 -22.14 15.27 15.68
N SER A 513 -22.35 15.73 16.92
CA SER A 513 -21.36 16.52 17.67
C SER A 513 -20.46 15.67 18.58
N THR A 514 -19.15 15.83 18.42
CA THR A 514 -18.09 15.37 19.34
C THR A 514 -17.05 16.47 19.58
N LEU A 515 -16.28 16.37 20.66
CA LEU A 515 -15.21 17.32 20.96
C LEU A 515 -14.03 17.10 20.00
N MET A 516 -13.64 18.13 19.26
CA MET A 516 -12.47 18.07 18.38
C MET A 516 -11.17 18.22 19.17
N GLN A 517 -10.07 17.72 18.59
CA GLN A 517 -8.74 17.85 19.20
C GLN A 517 -8.23 19.29 19.09
N ASP A 518 -7.61 19.76 20.17
CA ASP A 518 -7.02 21.10 20.32
C ASP A 518 -5.49 21.06 20.11
N ASP A 519 -5.07 20.70 18.90
CA ASP A 519 -3.69 20.84 18.43
C ASP A 519 -3.38 22.31 18.06
N TYR A 520 -2.16 22.63 17.59
CA TYR A 520 -1.79 24.02 17.30
C TYR A 520 -2.76 24.67 16.30
N GLN A 521 -3.17 23.93 15.26
CA GLN A 521 -4.13 24.42 14.28
C GLN A 521 -5.55 24.48 14.85
N GLY A 522 -5.95 23.49 15.65
CA GLY A 522 -7.23 23.39 16.33
C GLY A 522 -7.52 24.58 17.24
N LEU A 523 -6.50 25.14 17.90
CA LEU A 523 -6.67 26.35 18.72
C LEU A 523 -7.09 27.60 17.92
N PHE A 524 -6.85 27.63 16.60
CA PHE A 524 -7.30 28.72 15.71
C PHE A 524 -8.57 28.37 14.93
N ARG A 525 -9.21 27.24 15.21
CA ARG A 525 -10.48 26.84 14.59
C ARG A 525 -11.63 27.70 15.12
N ALA A 526 -12.62 27.95 14.27
CA ALA A 526 -13.80 28.75 14.65
C ALA A 526 -14.82 27.96 15.49
N ARG A 527 -14.70 26.63 15.54
CA ARG A 527 -15.60 25.72 16.26
C ARG A 527 -14.81 24.75 17.11
N ARG A 528 -15.41 24.34 18.21
CA ARG A 528 -14.84 23.40 19.18
C ARG A 528 -15.41 21.98 19.06
N PHE A 529 -16.68 21.87 18.70
CA PHE A 529 -17.37 20.60 18.44
C PHE A 529 -17.52 20.35 16.95
N SER A 530 -17.51 19.07 16.54
CA SER A 530 -17.98 18.67 15.21
C SER A 530 -19.49 18.88 15.08
N GLY A 531 -20.00 18.76 13.85
CA GLY A 531 -21.44 18.84 13.62
C GLY A 531 -22.03 20.21 13.97
N LEU A 532 -23.34 20.22 14.26
CA LEU A 532 -24.11 21.45 14.54
C LEU A 532 -24.96 21.36 15.80
N ASP A 533 -24.93 20.25 16.53
CA ASP A 533 -25.82 20.06 17.70
C ASP A 533 -25.37 20.90 18.88
N ARG A 534 -24.05 21.04 19.07
CA ARG A 534 -23.45 21.94 20.04
C ARG A 534 -22.57 22.97 19.33
N ILE A 535 -22.89 24.25 19.49
CA ILE A 535 -22.01 25.35 19.11
C ILE A 535 -21.57 26.03 20.40
N ALA A 536 -20.27 25.91 20.71
CA ALA A 536 -19.69 26.51 21.90
C ALA A 536 -19.80 28.03 21.84
N ASP A 537 -20.29 28.62 22.92
CA ASP A 537 -20.11 30.04 23.18
C ASP A 537 -18.62 30.34 23.35
N ALA A 538 -18.22 31.46 22.78
CA ALA A 538 -16.83 31.84 22.68
C ALA A 538 -16.71 33.34 22.93
N ASN A 539 -15.81 33.70 23.83
CA ASN A 539 -15.30 35.06 23.96
C ASN A 539 -13.83 34.93 24.32
N GLN A 540 -13.00 34.76 23.30
CA GLN A 540 -11.66 34.25 23.48
C GLN A 540 -10.66 34.84 22.49
N VAL A 541 -9.40 34.88 22.91
CA VAL A 541 -8.26 35.24 22.05
C VAL A 541 -7.28 34.08 22.01
N ALA A 542 -7.09 33.52 20.82
CA ALA A 542 -5.98 32.62 20.55
C ALA A 542 -4.74 33.43 20.18
N VAL A 543 -3.62 33.14 20.82
CA VAL A 543 -2.31 33.74 20.51
C VAL A 543 -1.34 32.60 20.22
N GLY A 544 -0.58 32.72 19.15
CA GLY A 544 0.45 31.75 18.83
C GLY A 544 1.44 32.26 17.82
N ALA A 545 2.50 31.48 17.63
CA ALA A 545 3.50 31.74 16.62
C ALA A 545 4.07 30.44 16.08
N SER A 546 4.40 30.44 14.80
CA SER A 546 5.21 29.40 14.18
C SER A 546 6.51 29.99 13.63
N THR A 547 7.62 29.28 13.79
CA THR A 547 8.89 29.61 13.13
C THR A 547 9.35 28.44 12.32
N SER A 548 9.77 28.70 11.08
CA SER A 548 10.30 27.69 10.17
C SER A 548 11.69 28.07 9.70
N LEU A 549 12.53 27.06 9.48
CA LEU A 549 13.87 27.21 8.91
C LEU A 549 13.92 26.48 7.57
N PHE A 550 14.39 27.17 6.53
CA PHE A 550 14.52 26.67 5.17
C PHE A 550 15.98 26.69 4.74
N ASP A 551 16.37 25.70 3.91
CA ASP A 551 17.66 25.72 3.24
C ASP A 551 17.66 26.56 1.96
N SER A 552 18.81 26.64 1.29
CA SER A 552 18.97 27.35 0.01
C SER A 552 18.16 26.78 -1.16
N GLN A 553 17.56 25.59 -1.00
CA GLN A 553 16.64 24.98 -1.97
C GLN A 553 15.17 25.18 -1.56
N ALA A 554 14.89 26.07 -0.60
CA ALA A 554 13.58 26.34 -0.03
C ALA A 554 12.89 25.11 0.59
N ARG A 555 13.66 24.12 1.05
CA ARG A 555 13.11 22.97 1.77
C ARG A 555 13.00 23.30 3.26
N GLU A 556 11.84 23.06 3.85
CA GLU A 556 11.64 23.23 5.30
C GLU A 556 12.45 22.17 6.08
N LEU A 557 13.39 22.63 6.89
CA LEU A 557 14.27 21.82 7.74
C LEU A 557 13.76 21.72 9.18
N ALA A 558 13.11 22.75 9.68
CA ALA A 558 12.59 22.78 11.04
C ALA A 558 11.33 23.65 11.10
N ARG A 559 10.37 23.25 11.92
CA ARG A 559 9.21 24.05 12.32
C ARG A 559 8.98 23.88 13.82
N LEU A 560 8.73 24.97 14.51
CA LEU A 560 8.23 25.00 15.88
C LEU A 560 6.99 25.90 15.91
N SER A 561 5.90 25.39 16.47
CA SER A 561 4.63 26.10 16.60
C SER A 561 4.15 26.02 18.04
N LEU A 562 3.70 27.14 18.58
CA LEU A 562 3.25 27.30 19.96
C LEU A 562 1.98 28.13 19.97
N ALA A 563 0.91 27.67 20.62
CA ALA A 563 -0.33 28.44 20.75
C ALA A 563 -1.06 28.16 22.06
N GLN A 564 -1.83 29.15 22.49
CA GLN A 564 -2.70 29.08 23.66
C GLN A 564 -3.90 30.00 23.46
N ILE A 565 -5.05 29.61 24.03
CA ILE A 565 -6.25 30.43 24.09
C ILE A 565 -6.37 31.06 25.47
N TYR A 566 -6.76 32.33 25.50
CA TYR A 566 -7.17 33.05 26.70
C TYR A 566 -8.67 33.28 26.63
N TYR A 567 -9.40 32.83 27.66
CA TYR A 567 -10.84 32.93 27.74
C TYR A 567 -11.24 34.18 28.55
N PHE A 568 -12.12 35.02 28.00
CA PHE A 568 -12.66 36.18 28.72
C PHE A 568 -13.95 35.86 29.49
N SER A 569 -14.58 34.74 29.15
CA SER A 569 -15.71 34.16 29.86
C SER A 569 -15.61 32.64 29.76
N ASP A 570 -16.13 31.96 30.79
CA ASP A 570 -16.28 30.51 30.80
C ASP A 570 -17.17 30.08 29.63
N SER A 571 -16.83 28.94 29.00
CA SER A 571 -17.67 28.36 27.96
C SER A 571 -18.71 27.46 28.64
N GLU A 572 -19.96 27.91 28.63
CA GLU A 572 -21.07 27.26 29.35
C GLU A 572 -21.67 26.08 28.56
N THR A 573 -21.48 26.05 27.24
CA THR A 573 -22.02 24.99 26.38
C THR A 573 -21.30 23.65 26.63
N GLN A 574 -22.03 22.65 27.10
CA GLN A 574 -21.51 21.30 27.35
C GLN A 574 -21.93 20.33 26.25
N LEU A 575 -21.09 19.31 26.01
CA LEU A 575 -21.45 18.21 25.11
C LEU A 575 -22.30 17.19 25.85
N LEU A 576 -21.75 16.55 26.88
CA LEU A 576 -22.45 15.63 27.79
C LEU A 576 -22.32 16.16 29.22
N GLU A 577 -23.21 15.76 30.15
CA GLU A 577 -23.12 16.16 31.56
C GLU A 577 -21.68 15.88 32.06
N GLN A 578 -20.94 16.95 32.40
CA GLN A 578 -19.53 16.97 32.84
C GLN A 578 -18.42 16.89 31.78
N GLN A 579 -18.71 16.75 30.48
CA GLN A 579 -17.71 16.78 29.42
C GLN A 579 -17.87 18.03 28.54
N GLY A 580 -16.96 19.00 28.72
CA GLY A 580 -16.78 20.11 27.77
C GLY A 580 -16.88 21.53 28.34
N ALA A 581 -17.37 21.75 29.57
CA ALA A 581 -17.31 23.08 30.17
C ALA A 581 -15.84 23.52 30.35
N ILE A 582 -15.55 24.79 30.02
CA ILE A 582 -14.26 25.40 30.36
C ILE A 582 -14.51 26.33 31.53
N ALA A 583 -13.97 25.97 32.69
CA ALA A 583 -13.93 26.83 33.89
C ALA A 583 -12.54 27.44 34.12
N ALA A 584 -11.63 27.29 33.15
CA ALA A 584 -10.26 27.78 33.22
C ALA A 584 -10.10 29.09 32.45
N ASP A 585 -9.17 29.94 32.89
CA ASP A 585 -8.87 31.23 32.25
C ASP A 585 -8.07 31.08 30.93
N ARG A 586 -7.55 29.88 30.67
CA ARG A 586 -6.69 29.55 29.52
C ARG A 586 -6.84 28.11 29.06
N SER A 587 -6.48 27.83 27.81
CA SER A 587 -6.38 26.46 27.30
C SER A 587 -5.05 25.80 27.69
N ASP A 588 -4.96 24.49 27.45
CA ASP A 588 -3.67 23.80 27.32
C ASP A 588 -2.76 24.55 26.34
N LEU A 589 -1.46 24.54 26.65
CA LEU A 589 -0.43 25.01 25.74
C LEU A 589 -0.19 23.94 24.68
N ALA A 590 -0.52 24.25 23.42
CA ALA A 590 -0.24 23.38 22.29
C ALA A 590 1.15 23.68 21.72
N ILE A 591 1.98 22.64 21.65
CA ILE A 591 3.35 22.69 21.15
C ILE A 591 3.50 21.65 20.03
N GLU A 592 3.90 22.10 18.85
CA GLU A 592 4.21 21.22 17.72
C GLU A 592 5.60 21.49 17.17
N THR A 593 6.36 20.44 16.90
CA THR A 593 7.69 20.53 16.32
C THR A 593 7.89 19.51 15.21
N ARG A 594 8.50 19.94 14.11
CA ARG A 594 8.96 19.08 13.03
C ARG A 594 10.40 19.41 12.70
N PHE A 595 11.29 18.42 12.73
CA PHE A 595 12.69 18.59 12.35
C PHE A 595 13.08 17.56 11.29
N ARG A 596 13.57 18.05 10.16
CA ARG A 596 14.32 17.31 9.16
C ARG A 596 15.79 17.66 9.32
N LEU A 597 16.48 16.91 10.21
CA LEU A 597 17.89 17.15 10.53
C LEU A 597 18.80 16.98 9.29
N ASN A 598 18.43 16.07 8.38
CA ASN A 598 19.01 15.90 7.06
C ASN A 598 18.05 15.09 6.17
N ASN A 599 18.49 14.61 5.01
CA ASN A 599 17.65 13.80 4.11
C ASN A 599 17.24 12.43 4.66
N ARG A 600 17.71 12.05 5.86
CA ARG A 600 17.47 10.73 6.46
C ARG A 600 16.87 10.78 7.86
N TRP A 601 17.01 11.86 8.60
CA TRP A 601 16.56 11.95 9.99
C TRP A 601 15.41 12.95 10.13
N TYR A 602 14.37 12.47 10.77
CA TYR A 602 13.03 13.05 10.82
C TYR A 602 12.54 12.96 12.27
N VAL A 603 12.11 14.08 12.85
CA VAL A 603 11.54 14.15 14.19
C VAL A 603 10.23 14.91 14.11
N ASP A 604 9.16 14.35 14.66
CA ASP A 604 7.86 14.99 14.79
C ASP A 604 7.39 14.85 16.24
N SER A 605 6.87 15.93 16.81
CA SER A 605 6.34 15.92 18.17
C SER A 605 5.18 16.89 18.31
N ALA A 606 4.11 16.45 18.97
CA ALA A 606 2.95 17.24 19.35
C ALA A 606 2.68 17.05 20.84
N ILE A 607 2.50 18.12 21.59
CA ILE A 607 2.32 18.11 23.05
C ILE A 607 1.21 19.10 23.42
N GLN A 608 0.28 18.66 24.26
CA GLN A 608 -0.72 19.47 24.95
C GLN A 608 -0.38 19.46 26.44
N TYR A 609 0.01 20.64 26.94
CA TYR A 609 0.48 20.80 28.31
C TYR A 609 -0.49 21.67 29.11
N ASP A 610 -1.05 21.11 30.18
CA ASP A 610 -1.88 21.85 31.12
C ASP A 610 -0.97 22.63 32.07
N MET A 611 -0.98 23.95 31.93
CA MET A 611 -0.15 24.85 32.74
C MET A 611 -0.67 25.04 34.17
N GLU A 612 -1.95 24.74 34.43
CA GLU A 612 -2.57 24.87 35.75
C GLU A 612 -2.32 23.61 36.59
N LEU A 613 -2.52 22.43 35.99
CA LEU A 613 -2.26 21.13 36.63
C LEU A 613 -0.78 20.71 36.56
N ASN A 614 0.06 21.45 35.84
CA ASN A 614 1.49 21.15 35.63
C ASN A 614 1.70 19.70 35.14
N SER A 615 0.89 19.28 34.17
CA SER A 615 0.85 17.91 33.68
C SER A 615 0.64 17.85 32.17
N THR A 616 1.19 16.81 31.53
CA THR A 616 0.96 16.56 30.11
C THR A 616 -0.39 15.87 29.93
N ARG A 617 -1.30 16.51 29.18
CA ARG A 617 -2.61 15.95 28.84
C ARG A 617 -2.49 14.96 27.70
N LYS A 618 -1.79 15.37 26.63
CA LYS A 618 -1.47 14.53 25.47
C LYS A 618 -0.06 14.79 24.98
N SER A 619 0.65 13.75 24.59
CA SER A 619 1.89 13.87 23.83
C SER A 619 2.03 12.75 22.82
N GLN A 620 2.62 13.07 21.69
CA GLN A 620 3.05 12.12 20.69
C GLN A 620 4.38 12.60 20.15
N THR A 621 5.39 11.74 20.18
CA THR A 621 6.72 12.02 19.64
C THR A 621 7.15 10.85 18.79
N SER A 622 7.71 11.13 17.61
CA SER A 622 8.27 10.13 16.72
C SER A 622 9.62 10.59 16.18
N VAL A 623 10.56 9.65 16.09
CA VAL A 623 11.89 9.83 15.49
C VAL A 623 12.05 8.76 14.43
N GLU A 624 12.28 9.18 13.19
CA GLU A 624 12.44 8.30 12.04
C GLU A 624 13.81 8.50 11.39
N TYR A 625 14.49 7.38 11.15
CA TYR A 625 15.61 7.28 10.24
C TYR A 625 15.14 6.59 8.95
N ARG A 626 15.25 7.26 7.82
CA ARG A 626 14.88 6.74 6.50
C ARG A 626 16.01 6.97 5.50
N LYS A 627 16.64 5.89 5.04
CA LYS A 627 17.62 5.94 3.95
C LYS A 627 16.96 5.73 2.58
N ASP A 628 16.06 4.75 2.51
CA ASP A 628 15.27 4.36 1.32
C ASP A 628 14.08 3.49 1.81
N SER A 629 13.23 3.01 0.89
CA SER A 629 12.06 2.17 1.24
C SER A 629 12.42 0.81 1.84
N LYS A 630 13.69 0.39 1.80
CA LYS A 630 14.18 -0.87 2.35
C LYS A 630 14.95 -0.69 3.67
N ASN A 631 15.20 0.55 4.07
CA ASN A 631 16.03 0.91 5.22
C ASN A 631 15.38 2.09 5.96
N LEU A 632 14.52 1.74 6.90
CA LEU A 632 13.67 2.61 7.69
C LEU A 632 13.63 2.12 9.13
N MET A 633 13.78 3.02 10.10
CA MET A 633 13.52 2.75 11.52
C MET A 633 12.77 3.93 12.11
N GLN A 634 11.75 3.66 12.92
CA GLN A 634 10.96 4.63 13.65
C GLN A 634 10.88 4.23 15.11
N VAL A 635 11.05 5.20 16.00
CA VAL A 635 10.77 5.08 17.43
C VAL A 635 9.71 6.10 17.77
N SER A 636 8.70 5.71 18.53
CA SER A 636 7.60 6.57 18.93
C SER A 636 7.26 6.43 20.40
N HIS A 637 6.72 7.50 20.96
CA HIS A 637 6.18 7.54 22.32
C HIS A 637 4.88 8.32 22.29
N ARG A 638 3.84 7.80 22.97
CA ARG A 638 2.57 8.51 23.14
C ARG A 638 2.07 8.42 24.57
N THR A 639 1.54 9.53 25.05
CA THR A 639 0.85 9.63 26.33
C THR A 639 -0.50 10.30 26.13
N VAL A 640 -1.54 9.76 26.75
CA VAL A 640 -2.82 10.46 26.93
C VAL A 640 -3.33 10.18 28.34
N THR A 641 -3.68 11.24 29.06
CA THR A 641 -4.21 11.14 30.42
C THR A 641 -5.72 11.29 30.45
N SER A 642 -6.39 10.59 31.37
CA SER A 642 -7.83 10.75 31.66
C SER A 642 -8.75 10.39 30.48
N ILE A 643 -8.47 9.28 29.79
CA ILE A 643 -9.44 8.65 28.86
C ILE A 643 -10.18 7.57 29.65
N LEU A 644 -11.49 7.73 29.87
CA LEU A 644 -12.32 6.71 30.54
C LEU A 644 -11.73 6.23 31.89
N ASP A 645 -11.19 7.17 32.68
CA ASP A 645 -10.48 6.93 33.95
C ASP A 645 -9.16 6.12 33.86
N ASP A 646 -8.64 5.90 32.65
CA ASP A 646 -7.35 5.24 32.41
C ASP A 646 -6.33 6.18 31.73
N ASN A 647 -5.05 5.84 31.88
CA ASN A 647 -3.93 6.54 31.26
C ASN A 647 -3.24 5.64 30.25
N ILE A 648 -3.05 6.16 29.04
CA ILE A 648 -2.30 5.47 27.99
C ILE A 648 -0.88 6.02 28.00
N GLU A 649 0.11 5.16 28.23
CA GLU A 649 1.53 5.47 28.04
C GLU A 649 2.17 4.33 27.25
N GLN A 650 2.58 4.61 26.02
CA GLN A 650 3.04 3.59 25.09
C GLN A 650 4.32 3.99 24.39
N PHE A 651 5.25 3.05 24.35
CA PHE A 651 6.48 3.12 23.58
C PHE A 651 6.38 2.21 22.35
N GLY A 652 6.79 2.70 21.19
CA GLY A 652 6.76 1.99 19.91
C GLY A 652 8.12 1.97 19.22
N MET A 653 8.48 0.83 18.66
CA MET A 653 9.60 0.68 17.73
C MET A 653 9.11 -0.05 16.49
N LEU A 654 9.55 0.40 15.32
CA LEU A 654 9.19 -0.22 14.06
C LEU A 654 10.29 0.01 13.02
N GLY A 655 10.52 -0.92 12.11
CA GLY A 655 11.41 -0.67 10.99
C GLY A 655 11.56 -1.83 10.02
N VAL A 656 12.08 -1.48 8.83
CA VAL A 656 12.55 -2.42 7.80
C VAL A 656 14.03 -2.13 7.55
N VAL A 657 14.87 -3.17 7.57
CA VAL A 657 16.32 -3.03 7.43
C VAL A 657 16.84 -4.07 6.46
N GLU A 658 17.65 -3.63 5.50
CA GLU A 658 18.42 -4.53 4.64
C GLU A 658 19.69 -4.99 5.38
N LEU A 659 19.70 -6.24 5.84
CA LEU A 659 20.84 -6.84 6.53
C LEU A 659 21.97 -7.19 5.54
N SER A 660 21.60 -7.57 4.31
CA SER A 660 22.48 -7.80 3.17
C SER A 660 21.66 -7.70 1.88
N PRO A 661 22.26 -7.66 0.67
CA PRO A 661 21.51 -7.53 -0.58
C PRO A 661 20.41 -8.57 -0.83
N ARG A 662 20.45 -9.71 -0.10
CA ARG A 662 19.44 -10.78 -0.17
C ARG A 662 18.58 -10.93 1.08
N TRP A 663 18.91 -10.28 2.18
CA TRP A 663 18.22 -10.45 3.45
C TRP A 663 17.65 -9.12 3.95
N GLN A 664 16.35 -9.13 4.22
CA GLN A 664 15.64 -8.00 4.82
C GLN A 664 14.91 -8.44 6.08
N LEU A 665 14.91 -7.58 7.08
CA LEU A 665 14.23 -7.77 8.35
C LEU A 665 13.20 -6.67 8.51
N ALA A 666 11.97 -7.02 8.88
CA ALA A 666 10.96 -6.09 9.34
C ALA A 666 10.56 -6.45 10.77
N SER A 667 10.34 -5.44 11.60
CA SER A 667 9.87 -5.67 12.97
C SER A 667 9.05 -4.49 13.47
N ASN A 668 8.08 -4.79 14.33
CA ASN A 668 7.44 -3.81 15.20
C ASN A 668 7.47 -4.32 16.65
N TRP A 669 7.40 -3.39 17.59
CA TRP A 669 7.27 -3.68 19.01
C TRP A 669 6.62 -2.49 19.72
N TYR A 670 5.42 -2.70 20.26
CA TYR A 670 4.65 -1.73 21.02
C TYR A 670 4.46 -2.21 22.45
N TYR A 671 4.97 -1.43 23.39
CA TYR A 671 4.98 -1.72 24.81
C TYR A 671 4.16 -0.69 25.59
N ASP A 672 3.23 -1.17 26.39
CA ASP A 672 2.42 -0.39 27.33
C ASP A 672 3.23 -0.19 28.63
N LEU A 673 3.70 1.04 28.84
CA LEU A 673 4.50 1.44 29.99
C LEU A 673 3.64 1.53 31.27
N HIS A 674 2.34 1.80 31.13
CA HIS A 674 1.42 1.88 32.27
C HIS A 674 1.13 0.49 32.84
N HIS A 675 0.78 -0.46 31.97
CA HIS A 675 0.41 -1.83 32.34
C HIS A 675 1.57 -2.83 32.33
N ASN A 676 2.78 -2.40 31.98
CA ASN A 676 3.98 -3.24 31.86
C ASN A 676 3.80 -4.48 30.97
N ARG A 677 3.26 -4.30 29.76
CA ARG A 677 2.97 -5.42 28.83
C ARG A 677 3.27 -5.06 27.37
N THR A 678 3.55 -6.08 26.56
CA THR A 678 3.70 -5.91 25.10
C THR A 678 2.35 -6.06 24.43
N ASN A 679 1.84 -4.99 23.81
CA ASN A 679 0.53 -4.99 23.16
C ASN A 679 0.61 -5.51 21.71
N ASP A 680 1.71 -5.25 21.00
CA ASP A 680 1.94 -5.76 19.65
C ASP A 680 3.44 -6.00 19.43
N ALA A 681 3.80 -7.10 18.81
CA ALA A 681 5.16 -7.44 18.44
C ALA A 681 5.16 -8.31 17.20
N LEU A 682 5.95 -7.94 16.22
CA LEU A 682 6.09 -8.66 14.98
C LEU A 682 7.57 -8.70 14.57
N ILE A 683 7.99 -9.83 14.03
CA ILE A 683 9.27 -9.99 13.36
C ILE A 683 9.06 -10.76 12.07
N ALA A 684 9.57 -10.25 10.96
CA ALA A 684 9.50 -10.86 9.65
C ALA A 684 10.88 -10.83 8.98
N LEU A 685 11.36 -11.99 8.57
CA LEU A 685 12.63 -12.15 7.86
C LEU A 685 12.34 -12.60 6.43
N GLN A 686 12.86 -11.86 5.46
CA GLN A 686 12.72 -12.18 4.04
C GLN A 686 14.09 -12.43 3.41
N TYR A 687 14.23 -13.60 2.79
CA TYR A 687 15.30 -13.87 1.83
C TYR A 687 14.79 -13.64 0.42
N SER A 688 15.53 -12.89 -0.37
CA SER A 688 15.16 -12.48 -1.72
C SER A 688 16.32 -12.76 -2.68
N ASP A 689 16.09 -13.67 -3.63
CA ASP A 689 16.99 -13.96 -4.74
C ASP A 689 16.43 -13.40 -6.05
N CYS A 690 17.03 -13.74 -7.18
CA CYS A 690 16.68 -13.18 -8.48
C CYS A 690 15.29 -13.58 -8.99
N CYS A 691 14.92 -14.85 -8.82
CA CYS A 691 13.69 -15.42 -9.35
C CYS A 691 12.69 -15.85 -8.26
N TRP A 692 13.04 -15.70 -6.98
CA TRP A 692 12.18 -16.10 -5.86
C TRP A 692 12.49 -15.33 -4.58
N ALA A 693 11.58 -15.39 -3.61
CA ALA A 693 11.77 -14.96 -2.24
C ALA A 693 11.04 -15.89 -1.27
N MET A 694 11.53 -15.96 -0.04
CA MET A 694 10.83 -16.59 1.09
C MET A 694 10.69 -15.60 2.21
N ARG A 695 9.53 -15.60 2.86
CA ARG A 695 9.23 -14.77 4.01
C ARG A 695 8.76 -15.66 5.14
N VAL A 696 9.37 -15.48 6.31
CA VAL A 696 8.95 -16.09 7.57
C VAL A 696 8.62 -14.95 8.51
N SER A 697 7.43 -14.97 9.12
CA SER A 697 7.08 -14.02 10.17
C SER A 697 6.53 -14.70 11.41
N ALA A 698 6.71 -14.05 12.54
CA ALA A 698 6.09 -14.39 13.81
C ALA A 698 5.54 -13.12 14.43
N TYR A 699 4.38 -13.24 15.08
CA TYR A 699 3.75 -12.13 15.77
C TYR A 699 3.16 -12.57 17.10
N ARG A 700 3.04 -11.60 18.02
CA ARG A 700 2.25 -11.67 19.23
C ARG A 700 1.53 -10.34 19.38
N ARG A 701 0.21 -10.38 19.48
CA ARG A 701 -0.63 -9.18 19.60
C ARG A 701 -1.72 -9.38 20.65
N ILE A 702 -2.17 -8.30 21.26
CA ILE A 702 -3.30 -8.30 22.17
C ILE A 702 -4.58 -8.73 21.43
N ASP A 703 -5.33 -9.62 22.04
CA ASP A 703 -6.65 -10.05 21.56
C ASP A 703 -7.71 -9.13 22.16
N ARG A 704 -8.48 -8.45 21.30
CA ARG A 704 -9.52 -7.50 21.69
C ARG A 704 -10.90 -8.12 21.58
N SER A 705 -11.10 -9.31 22.16
CA SER A 705 -12.37 -10.02 22.06
C SER A 705 -13.53 -9.15 22.55
N PHE A 706 -14.56 -9.04 21.71
CA PHE A 706 -15.83 -8.37 22.00
C PHE A 706 -16.93 -9.37 22.40
N GLU A 707 -16.59 -10.64 22.62
CA GLU A 707 -17.56 -11.67 23.00
C GLU A 707 -18.11 -11.42 24.42
N PHE A 708 -19.42 -11.56 24.56
CA PHE A 708 -20.12 -11.47 25.83
C PHE A 708 -20.43 -12.87 26.36
N PHE A 709 -20.06 -13.16 27.61
CA PHE A 709 -20.46 -14.39 28.29
C PHE A 709 -21.60 -14.10 29.26
N ASN A 710 -22.77 -14.72 29.08
CA ASN A 710 -23.98 -14.49 29.88
C ASN A 710 -24.41 -13.01 29.98
N GLY A 711 -24.25 -12.23 28.90
CA GLY A 711 -24.61 -10.81 28.87
C GLY A 711 -23.71 -9.92 29.73
N GLN A 712 -22.53 -10.40 30.09
CA GLN A 712 -21.45 -9.60 30.68
C GLN A 712 -20.24 -9.64 29.74
N PRO A 713 -19.55 -8.50 29.53
CA PRO A 713 -18.27 -8.54 28.84
C PRO A 713 -17.33 -9.45 29.63
N VAL A 714 -16.48 -10.21 28.94
CA VAL A 714 -15.43 -11.00 29.60
C VAL A 714 -14.41 -10.03 30.18
N ILE A 715 -14.62 -9.56 31.41
CA ILE A 715 -13.67 -8.74 32.16
C ILE A 715 -12.62 -9.69 32.73
N GLY A 716 -11.61 -9.99 31.91
CA GLY A 716 -10.47 -10.83 32.25
C GLY A 716 -9.14 -10.09 32.08
N GLU A 717 -8.05 -10.75 32.45
CA GLU A 717 -6.70 -10.35 32.01
C GLU A 717 -6.64 -10.33 30.47
N PRO A 718 -5.88 -9.42 29.86
CA PRO A 718 -5.74 -9.34 28.41
C PRO A 718 -5.25 -10.67 27.83
N GLU A 719 -5.98 -11.18 26.84
CA GLU A 719 -5.53 -12.34 26.06
C GLU A 719 -4.63 -11.89 24.90
N PHE A 720 -3.88 -12.85 24.34
CA PHE A 720 -2.94 -12.59 23.25
C PHE A 720 -3.02 -13.67 22.20
N ASP A 721 -3.01 -13.26 20.93
CA ASP A 721 -2.88 -14.13 19.78
C ASP A 721 -1.43 -14.17 19.31
N THR A 722 -0.88 -15.38 19.21
CA THR A 722 0.47 -15.63 18.71
C THR A 722 0.38 -16.49 17.46
N GLY A 723 1.13 -16.11 16.41
CA GLY A 723 1.15 -16.88 15.19
C GLY A 723 2.46 -16.78 14.43
N VAL A 724 2.64 -17.74 13.52
CA VAL A 724 3.75 -17.82 12.57
C VAL A 724 3.19 -17.93 11.15
N SER A 725 3.89 -17.35 10.18
CA SER A 725 3.52 -17.37 8.76
C SER A 725 4.74 -17.72 7.92
N PHE A 726 4.50 -18.52 6.86
CA PHE A 726 5.46 -18.83 5.82
C PHE A 726 4.87 -18.52 4.45
N GLN A 727 5.62 -17.77 3.64
CA GLN A 727 5.24 -17.41 2.28
C GLN A 727 6.40 -17.64 1.32
N PHE A 728 6.13 -18.28 0.19
CA PHE A 728 7.08 -18.45 -0.91
C PHE A 728 6.59 -17.66 -2.13
N ILE A 729 7.45 -16.83 -2.70
CA ILE A 729 7.11 -15.84 -3.73
C ILE A 729 7.99 -16.10 -4.96
N ILE A 730 7.42 -16.24 -6.16
CA ILE A 730 8.19 -16.34 -7.41
C ILE A 730 8.18 -15.02 -8.16
N LYS A 731 9.36 -14.48 -8.43
CA LYS A 731 9.51 -13.21 -9.14
C LYS A 731 9.36 -13.40 -10.65
N GLY A 732 8.74 -12.43 -11.31
CA GLY A 732 8.62 -12.39 -12.77
C GLY A 732 7.44 -13.18 -13.36
N LEU A 733 6.55 -13.73 -12.53
CA LEU A 733 5.32 -14.40 -12.96
C LEU A 733 4.05 -13.75 -12.36
N GLY A 734 4.08 -12.43 -12.13
CA GLY A 734 2.93 -11.69 -11.61
C GLY A 734 2.56 -11.99 -10.15
N SER A 735 3.49 -12.45 -9.32
CA SER A 735 3.25 -12.70 -7.90
C SER A 735 2.98 -11.42 -7.11
N ASP A 736 2.28 -11.57 -5.99
CA ASP A 736 2.06 -10.52 -5.00
C ASP A 736 3.40 -9.86 -4.59
N ASN A 737 3.50 -8.57 -4.84
CA ASN A 737 4.70 -7.75 -4.65
C ASN A 737 4.67 -6.99 -3.32
N GLN A 738 3.74 -7.33 -2.41
CA GLN A 738 3.61 -6.70 -1.11
C GLN A 738 4.96 -6.62 -0.41
N SER A 739 5.37 -5.41 -0.09
CA SER A 739 6.65 -5.13 0.52
C SER A 739 6.65 -5.57 1.99
N LEU A 740 7.82 -5.68 2.61
CA LEU A 740 7.89 -5.88 4.06
C LEU A 740 7.35 -4.67 4.85
N LEU A 741 7.27 -3.49 4.23
CA LEU A 741 6.69 -2.30 4.85
C LEU A 741 5.16 -2.43 4.94
N ASP A 742 4.52 -2.99 3.91
CA ASP A 742 3.06 -3.19 3.85
C ASP A 742 2.59 -4.08 5.01
N LEU A 743 3.38 -5.09 5.35
CA LEU A 743 3.15 -5.95 6.51
C LEU A 743 3.19 -5.17 7.83
N LEU A 744 4.05 -4.15 7.94
CA LEU A 744 4.09 -3.28 9.11
C LEU A 744 2.94 -2.25 9.11
N GLU A 745 2.48 -1.80 7.94
CA GLU A 745 1.32 -0.92 7.78
C GLU A 745 0.00 -1.57 8.22
N GLN A 746 -0.11 -2.90 8.07
CA GLN A 746 -1.26 -3.70 8.47
C GLN A 746 -1.24 -4.18 9.94
N SER A 747 -0.18 -3.87 10.68
CA SER A 747 -0.08 -4.22 12.11
C SER A 747 -1.08 -3.45 12.99
N LEU A 748 -1.24 -3.86 14.25
CA LEU A 748 -2.24 -3.27 15.15
C LEU A 748 -2.02 -1.75 15.35
N PHE A 749 -0.76 -1.34 15.39
CA PHE A 749 -0.33 0.06 15.44
C PHE A 749 0.43 0.41 14.15
N GLY A 750 -0.20 0.14 13.00
CA GLY A 750 0.38 0.18 11.67
C GLY A 750 1.33 1.35 11.38
N TYR A 751 2.36 1.10 10.57
CA TYR A 751 3.27 2.14 10.11
C TYR A 751 2.53 3.33 9.50
N ARG A 752 2.92 4.54 9.90
CA ARG A 752 2.52 5.78 9.23
C ARG A 752 3.71 6.71 9.15
N GLN A 753 3.88 7.37 8.00
CA GLN A 753 4.98 8.32 7.82
C GLN A 753 4.67 9.62 8.57
N PRO A 754 5.44 10.00 9.60
CA PRO A 754 5.08 11.12 10.50
C PRO A 754 4.92 12.45 9.77
N PHE A 755 5.74 12.69 8.75
CA PHE A 755 5.76 13.96 7.99
C PHE A 755 4.58 14.15 7.05
N HIS A 756 3.75 13.12 6.84
CA HIS A 756 2.53 13.20 6.04
C HIS A 756 1.24 13.10 6.88
N LEU A 757 1.35 12.99 8.21
CA LEU A 757 0.21 12.91 9.12
C LEU A 757 -0.35 14.29 9.50
N SER A 758 -0.31 15.26 8.59
CA SER A 758 -0.96 16.54 8.81
C SER A 758 -2.42 16.47 8.34
N ASN A 759 -3.31 16.23 9.32
CA ASN A 759 -4.78 16.21 9.29
C ASN A 759 -5.45 15.25 8.32
#